data_AF-A0A9P7GR93-F1
#
_entry.id   AF-A0A9P7GR93-F1
#
_cell.length_a   1.000
_cell.length_b   1.000
_cell.length_c   1.000
_cell.angle_alpha   90.00
_cell.angle_beta   90.00
_cell.angle_gamma   90.00
#
_symmetry.space_group_name_H-M   'P 1'
#
loop_
_entity.id
_entity.type
_entity.pdbx_description
1 polymer ?
#
loop_
_entity_poly.entity_id
_entity_poly.type
_entity_poly.pdbx_seq_one_letter_code
_entity_poly.pdbx_strand_id
1 'polypeptide(L)'
;MLSRHAARAYSTHSRPLRSARFVDALLRETREPVWRLVTALNTPRSVDLPAALSRHGVSVDQFRHWRPLVVESNLSDAVGLVQRNGVQKLPSWLLLYLVAFKIRTHDNAFPVAVDLTNTHLPSAPISVQGPLLILTLLALARFSLLVPMRQIVDTFLRTNLDHPQLYFNLLLQALACTPARSVDTANTAVTLLKAMDARQLKLTHTTYDALLNDRFVTLQLTKFLRERMTREGIVPTAAQLEAYLRVFAQNGSIHTAQEYLRAIHERAPEAEDPSQDPRHRANTLFLAAHNDRASAFNFLRTLLDTSSETSTAIRPDSAPQSLVPPTKLPSSTRKKSSKTSPPNYPTKPNFSTSRLPSIKPDIYSYTSALAVAARDHTLPASHLLALFQRMLSSTSLAPTIATHTVLIRGLLRRKSPRIALSCWYRLRATGLPLDAEALAAGLQVLTRAGLPHHAWALLEEEMHAAGKGKGGEVFTTIALNEWLVALNRTARPDVVFALWDAAPVLYGVQPDTRTLSILLQSARLARRLDGESVAGAVMRLKLEFGRNPFRSHTSTDVDDDLAHEDAVKANLAKVLGPASLPSPHAYKPALWHGCLPHEYARRVFVQALFDAAPDAQRLRAVEPPARALATETEPELGMLGLWVGLPPWRAKEAAHSQDDEALLPAPARTMRYPAIVPTNETCFNYIALLGVLGRGREVARVLGWMRELGIMPGRQTLGIAVVLWREVTGRAVLVERWTGQEGAGVRLDTAEPDEVKQEGEGGRDKDAKRRERGEALEKWAARECTGEYGRLVAWLADWVGVWRLPGPRALAVWSRNLARLREGGRVGRDVTEDAEVEVDGESEEEGKEDGLEGEEEPDAALDGGVGKPNGWAVKL
;
A
#
# COMPACT_ATOMS: atom_id res chain seq x y z
N MET A 1 -33.15 -27.02 -26.08
CA MET A 1 -31.80 -26.50 -26.40
C MET A 1 -31.57 -25.05 -25.97
N LEU A 2 -32.61 -24.21 -25.81
CA LEU A 2 -32.48 -22.79 -25.40
C LEU A 2 -32.05 -22.55 -23.93
N SER A 3 -32.38 -23.46 -23.00
CA SER A 3 -31.91 -23.38 -21.58
C SER A 3 -30.39 -23.66 -21.41
N ARG A 4 -29.72 -24.28 -22.40
CA ARG A 4 -28.29 -24.63 -22.33
C ARG A 4 -27.33 -23.49 -22.70
N HIS A 5 -27.81 -22.42 -23.35
CA HIS A 5 -26.99 -21.25 -23.65
C HIS A 5 -27.01 -20.21 -22.52
N ALA A 6 -28.07 -20.13 -21.72
CA ALA A 6 -28.17 -19.20 -20.60
C ALA A 6 -27.15 -19.53 -19.48
N ALA A 7 -26.90 -20.80 -19.17
CA ALA A 7 -25.94 -21.20 -18.14
C ALA A 7 -24.45 -20.90 -18.48
N ARG A 8 -24.13 -20.57 -19.75
CA ARG A 8 -22.76 -20.23 -20.16
C ARG A 8 -22.45 -18.74 -20.14
N ALA A 9 -23.46 -17.88 -20.23
CA ALA A 9 -23.27 -16.43 -20.23
C ALA A 9 -22.83 -15.88 -18.86
N TYR A 10 -23.11 -16.59 -17.77
CA TYR A 10 -22.83 -16.13 -16.40
C TYR A 10 -21.53 -16.66 -15.77
N SER A 11 -20.77 -17.52 -16.47
CA SER A 11 -19.57 -18.18 -15.93
C SER A 11 -18.25 -17.44 -16.23
N THR A 12 -18.27 -16.28 -16.88
CA THR A 12 -17.07 -15.58 -17.38
C THR A 12 -16.56 -14.44 -16.50
N HIS A 13 -17.19 -14.17 -15.34
CA HIS A 13 -16.91 -12.98 -14.52
C HIS A 13 -15.64 -13.04 -13.65
N SER A 14 -14.68 -13.88 -14.00
CA SER A 14 -13.61 -14.27 -13.11
C SER A 14 -12.57 -15.00 -13.93
N ARG A 15 -11.30 -14.60 -13.88
CA ARG A 15 -10.18 -15.45 -14.36
C ARG A 15 -10.45 -16.90 -13.92
N PRO A 16 -10.18 -17.93 -14.77
CA PRO A 16 -10.17 -19.30 -14.28
C PRO A 16 -9.29 -19.30 -13.04
N LEU A 17 -9.88 -19.73 -11.92
CA LEU A 17 -9.23 -19.59 -10.63
C LEU A 17 -7.84 -20.22 -10.72
N ARG A 18 -6.81 -19.50 -10.26
CA ARG A 18 -5.48 -20.09 -10.05
C ARG A 18 -5.57 -21.35 -9.17
N SER A 19 -6.69 -21.55 -8.46
CA SER A 19 -7.05 -22.79 -7.78
C SER A 19 -6.77 -24.03 -8.60
N ALA A 20 -6.97 -24.04 -9.92
CA ALA A 20 -6.61 -25.20 -10.75
C ALA A 20 -5.12 -25.56 -10.62
N ARG A 21 -4.21 -24.58 -10.67
CA ARG A 21 -2.77 -24.79 -10.45
C ARG A 21 -2.47 -25.31 -9.04
N PHE A 22 -3.19 -24.83 -8.02
CA PHE A 22 -3.01 -25.31 -6.64
C PHE A 22 -3.53 -26.74 -6.46
N VAL A 23 -4.69 -27.06 -7.05
CA VAL A 23 -5.27 -28.41 -7.08
C VAL A 23 -4.34 -29.36 -7.84
N ASP A 24 -3.77 -28.94 -8.96
CA ASP A 24 -2.81 -29.74 -9.73
C ASP A 24 -1.50 -29.97 -8.95
N ALA A 25 -1.02 -28.96 -8.22
CA ALA A 25 0.15 -29.10 -7.35
C ALA A 25 -0.12 -30.07 -6.20
N LEU A 26 -1.28 -29.96 -5.54
CA LEU A 26 -1.72 -30.89 -4.50
C LEU A 26 -1.87 -32.30 -5.05
N LEU A 27 -2.51 -32.47 -6.21
CA LEU A 27 -2.65 -33.76 -6.88
C LEU A 27 -1.30 -34.41 -7.18
N ARG A 28 -0.33 -33.62 -7.66
CA ARG A 28 1.00 -34.13 -8.04
C ARG A 28 1.79 -34.62 -6.83
N GLU A 29 1.75 -33.86 -5.74
CA GLU A 29 2.60 -34.09 -4.56
C GLU A 29 1.97 -35.08 -3.57
N THR A 30 0.66 -34.98 -3.28
CA THR A 30 0.00 -35.87 -2.31
C THR A 30 -0.54 -37.15 -2.95
N ARG A 31 -0.79 -37.13 -4.27
CA ARG A 31 -1.39 -38.23 -5.05
C ARG A 31 -2.76 -38.70 -4.54
N GLU A 32 -3.43 -37.91 -3.71
CA GLU A 32 -4.72 -38.30 -3.17
C GLU A 32 -5.81 -38.31 -4.27
N PRO A 33 -6.73 -39.28 -4.24
CA PRO A 33 -7.78 -39.39 -5.25
C PRO A 33 -8.78 -38.22 -5.21
N VAL A 34 -8.88 -37.51 -4.08
CA VAL A 34 -9.79 -36.37 -3.91
C VAL A 34 -9.51 -35.26 -4.93
N TRP A 35 -8.23 -34.99 -5.23
CA TRP A 35 -7.84 -33.93 -6.15
C TRP A 35 -8.19 -34.28 -7.61
N ARG A 36 -8.16 -35.57 -7.98
CA ARG A 36 -8.64 -36.02 -9.30
C ARG A 36 -10.14 -35.80 -9.44
N LEU A 37 -10.91 -36.09 -8.40
CA LEU A 37 -12.35 -35.85 -8.38
C LEU A 37 -12.67 -34.35 -8.48
N VAL A 38 -12.01 -33.52 -7.66
CA VAL A 38 -12.17 -32.05 -7.69
C VAL A 38 -11.84 -31.48 -9.07
N THR A 39 -10.78 -31.97 -9.73
CA THR A 39 -10.41 -31.59 -11.10
C THR A 39 -11.47 -32.03 -12.12
N ALA A 40 -11.91 -33.28 -12.05
CA ALA A 40 -12.93 -33.83 -12.95
C ALA A 40 -14.27 -33.08 -12.85
N LEU A 41 -14.64 -32.62 -11.65
CA LEU A 41 -15.85 -31.81 -11.41
C LEU A 41 -15.75 -30.40 -12.02
N ASN A 42 -14.56 -29.80 -12.05
CA ASN A 42 -14.35 -28.51 -12.70
C ASN A 42 -14.38 -28.62 -14.24
N THR A 43 -14.04 -29.80 -14.78
CA THR A 43 -14.13 -30.11 -16.22
C THR A 43 -15.30 -31.06 -16.51
N PRO A 44 -16.55 -30.58 -16.58
CA PRO A 44 -17.75 -31.43 -16.66
C PRO A 44 -17.87 -32.28 -17.93
N ARG A 45 -16.96 -32.11 -18.89
CA ARG A 45 -16.83 -32.93 -20.10
C ARG A 45 -15.73 -33.98 -20.02
N SER A 46 -15.02 -34.08 -18.90
CA SER A 46 -14.00 -35.12 -18.75
C SER A 46 -14.67 -36.49 -18.73
N VAL A 47 -14.16 -37.40 -19.55
CA VAL A 47 -14.58 -38.81 -19.61
C VAL A 47 -14.32 -39.52 -18.26
N ASP A 48 -13.51 -38.90 -17.40
CA ASP A 48 -12.98 -39.47 -16.17
C ASP A 48 -13.88 -39.30 -14.94
N LEU A 49 -14.98 -38.54 -14.99
CA LEU A 49 -15.79 -38.29 -13.79
C LEU A 49 -16.33 -39.58 -13.12
N PRO A 50 -16.90 -40.57 -13.85
CA PRO A 50 -17.34 -41.83 -13.24
C PRO A 50 -16.17 -42.62 -12.62
N ALA A 51 -15.01 -42.63 -13.28
CA ALA A 51 -13.81 -43.31 -12.78
C ALA A 51 -13.25 -42.62 -11.53
N ALA A 52 -13.28 -41.28 -11.48
CA ALA A 52 -12.86 -40.49 -10.33
C ALA A 52 -13.80 -40.69 -9.13
N LEU A 53 -15.12 -40.72 -9.35
CA LEU A 53 -16.12 -41.02 -8.31
C LEU A 53 -15.91 -42.43 -7.73
N SER A 54 -15.75 -43.43 -8.59
CA SER A 54 -15.51 -44.82 -8.17
C SER A 54 -14.22 -44.98 -7.36
N ARG A 55 -13.12 -44.35 -7.79
CA ARG A 55 -11.83 -44.37 -7.06
C ARG A 55 -11.87 -43.70 -5.69
N HIS A 56 -12.77 -42.73 -5.49
CA HIS A 56 -12.96 -42.07 -4.21
C HIS A 56 -14.06 -42.74 -3.36
N GLY A 57 -14.65 -43.84 -3.83
CA GLY A 57 -15.74 -44.52 -3.12
C GLY A 57 -17.03 -43.71 -3.03
N VAL A 58 -17.23 -42.72 -3.91
CA VAL A 58 -18.48 -41.93 -3.96
C VAL A 58 -19.46 -42.63 -4.88
N SER A 59 -20.58 -43.11 -4.33
CA SER A 59 -21.62 -43.74 -5.14
C SER A 59 -22.29 -42.72 -6.07
N VAL A 60 -22.83 -43.18 -7.20
CA VAL A 60 -23.53 -42.31 -8.16
C VAL A 60 -24.74 -41.63 -7.50
N ASP A 61 -25.43 -42.32 -6.58
CA ASP A 61 -26.58 -41.77 -5.87
C ASP A 61 -26.15 -40.73 -4.82
N GLN A 62 -25.03 -40.96 -4.13
CA GLN A 62 -24.44 -39.94 -3.26
C GLN A 62 -24.05 -38.70 -4.07
N PHE A 63 -23.43 -38.87 -5.25
CA PHE A 63 -23.12 -37.74 -6.12
C PHE A 63 -24.39 -37.02 -6.61
N ARG A 64 -25.44 -37.76 -6.98
CA ARG A 64 -26.73 -37.17 -7.38
C ARG A 64 -27.35 -36.33 -6.27
N HIS A 65 -27.23 -36.76 -5.02
CA HIS A 65 -27.69 -36.00 -3.85
C HIS A 65 -26.99 -34.64 -3.75
N TRP A 66 -25.68 -34.57 -3.99
CA TRP A 66 -24.89 -33.33 -3.91
C TRP A 66 -24.82 -32.53 -5.22
N ARG A 67 -25.30 -33.09 -6.34
CA ARG A 67 -25.24 -32.47 -7.66
C ARG A 67 -25.87 -31.07 -7.71
N PRO A 68 -26.99 -30.76 -7.03
CA PRO A 68 -27.54 -29.40 -7.02
C PRO A 68 -26.49 -28.36 -6.59
N LEU A 69 -25.77 -28.63 -5.50
CA LEU A 69 -24.71 -27.73 -5.00
C LEU A 69 -23.53 -27.59 -5.97
N VAL A 70 -23.19 -28.65 -6.70
CA VAL A 70 -22.13 -28.61 -7.71
C VAL A 70 -22.54 -27.78 -8.93
N VAL A 71 -23.82 -27.73 -9.26
CA VAL A 71 -24.35 -27.00 -10.42
C VAL A 71 -24.50 -25.50 -10.12
N GLU A 72 -24.66 -25.10 -8.86
CA GLU A 72 -24.83 -23.70 -8.47
C GLU A 72 -23.72 -22.77 -9.00
N SER A 73 -24.12 -21.54 -9.32
CA SER A 73 -23.22 -20.59 -9.98
C SER A 73 -22.18 -19.99 -9.03
N ASN A 74 -22.56 -19.82 -7.77
CA ASN A 74 -21.81 -19.11 -6.74
C ASN A 74 -21.86 -19.89 -5.40
N LEU A 75 -20.99 -19.52 -4.45
CA LEU A 75 -20.86 -20.22 -3.17
C LEU A 75 -22.03 -19.92 -2.22
N SER A 76 -22.51 -18.68 -2.19
CA SER A 76 -23.58 -18.24 -1.28
C SER A 76 -24.89 -18.99 -1.54
N ASP A 77 -25.26 -19.17 -2.81
CA ASP A 77 -26.44 -19.96 -3.20
C ASP A 77 -26.29 -21.42 -2.78
N ALA A 78 -25.11 -22.00 -2.99
CA ALA A 78 -24.82 -23.37 -2.57
C ALA A 78 -24.92 -23.52 -1.05
N VAL A 79 -24.37 -22.59 -0.26
CA VAL A 79 -24.48 -22.61 1.20
C VAL A 79 -25.92 -22.38 1.65
N GLY A 80 -26.67 -21.50 0.98
CA GLY A 80 -28.10 -21.31 1.23
C GLY A 80 -28.91 -22.60 1.03
N LEU A 81 -28.59 -23.40 0.01
CA LEU A 81 -29.20 -24.72 -0.21
C LEU A 81 -28.79 -25.72 0.89
N VAL A 82 -27.53 -25.73 1.34
CA VAL A 82 -27.07 -26.57 2.46
C VAL A 82 -27.86 -26.26 3.73
N GLN A 83 -28.03 -24.97 4.04
CA GLN A 83 -28.78 -24.50 5.21
C GLN A 83 -30.27 -24.89 5.11
N ARG A 84 -30.90 -24.69 3.95
CA ARG A 84 -32.32 -25.08 3.73
C ARG A 84 -32.54 -26.58 3.86
N ASN A 85 -31.56 -27.39 3.46
CA ASN A 85 -31.64 -28.86 3.54
C ASN A 85 -31.27 -29.40 4.93
N GLY A 86 -30.89 -28.55 5.90
CA GLY A 86 -30.50 -28.98 7.24
C GLY A 86 -29.25 -29.85 7.28
N VAL A 87 -28.40 -29.76 6.26
CA VAL A 87 -27.19 -30.58 6.14
C VAL A 87 -26.11 -30.02 7.08
N GLN A 88 -25.70 -30.81 8.07
CA GLN A 88 -24.65 -30.39 9.03
C GLN A 88 -23.22 -30.68 8.57
N LYS A 89 -23.00 -31.76 7.80
CA LYS A 89 -21.65 -32.19 7.39
C LYS A 89 -21.55 -32.36 5.89
N LEU A 90 -20.67 -31.57 5.27
CA LEU A 90 -20.35 -31.69 3.84
C LEU A 90 -19.24 -32.74 3.63
N PRO A 91 -19.31 -33.55 2.57
CA PRO A 91 -18.18 -34.38 2.16
C PRO A 91 -16.95 -33.53 1.82
N SER A 92 -15.75 -33.96 2.22
CA SER A 92 -14.50 -33.22 2.00
C SER A 92 -14.26 -32.83 0.54
N TRP A 93 -14.55 -33.74 -0.40
CA TRP A 93 -14.38 -33.47 -1.84
C TRP A 93 -15.29 -32.34 -2.33
N LEU A 94 -16.50 -32.23 -1.78
CA LEU A 94 -17.46 -31.20 -2.14
C LEU A 94 -17.07 -29.87 -1.53
N LEU A 95 -16.67 -29.86 -0.26
CA LEU A 95 -16.15 -28.69 0.42
C LEU A 95 -14.96 -28.09 -0.33
N LEU A 96 -13.97 -28.91 -0.68
CA LEU A 96 -12.81 -28.50 -1.47
C LEU A 96 -13.20 -27.93 -2.83
N TYR A 97 -14.16 -28.56 -3.53
CA TYR A 97 -14.65 -28.09 -4.83
C TYR A 97 -15.35 -26.73 -4.72
N LEU A 98 -16.22 -26.55 -3.72
CA LEU A 98 -16.97 -25.31 -3.48
C LEU A 98 -16.01 -24.15 -3.21
N VAL A 99 -15.06 -24.33 -2.29
CA VAL A 99 -14.06 -23.29 -1.96
C VAL A 99 -13.12 -23.03 -3.15
N ALA A 100 -12.67 -24.07 -3.86
CA ALA A 100 -11.74 -23.90 -4.97
C ALA A 100 -12.36 -23.19 -6.19
N PHE A 101 -13.64 -23.44 -6.50
CA PHE A 101 -14.23 -23.09 -7.81
C PHE A 101 -15.53 -22.28 -7.78
N LYS A 102 -16.22 -22.15 -6.64
CA LYS A 102 -17.51 -21.43 -6.54
C LYS A 102 -17.42 -20.02 -5.93
N ILE A 103 -16.23 -19.59 -5.54
CA ILE A 103 -16.02 -18.23 -5.05
C ILE A 103 -15.90 -17.28 -6.24
N ARG A 104 -16.84 -16.33 -6.34
CA ARG A 104 -16.99 -15.39 -7.47
C ARG A 104 -16.88 -13.94 -7.04
N THR A 105 -17.50 -13.61 -5.91
CA THR A 105 -17.51 -12.28 -5.30
C THR A 105 -16.68 -12.26 -4.03
N HIS A 106 -16.41 -11.06 -3.53
CA HIS A 106 -15.78 -10.86 -2.23
C HIS A 106 -16.67 -11.39 -1.09
N ASP A 107 -18.00 -11.22 -1.19
CA ASP A 107 -18.97 -11.76 -0.21
C ASP A 107 -18.93 -13.30 -0.12
N ASN A 108 -18.72 -13.97 -1.25
CA ASN A 108 -18.53 -15.42 -1.25
C ASN A 108 -17.23 -15.80 -0.54
N ALA A 109 -16.17 -15.01 -0.69
CA ALA A 109 -14.88 -15.28 -0.04
C ALA A 109 -14.96 -14.99 1.47
N PHE A 110 -15.64 -13.92 1.86
CA PHE A 110 -15.86 -13.55 3.25
C PHE A 110 -17.25 -12.89 3.39
N PRO A 111 -18.10 -13.36 4.33
CA PRO A 111 -17.79 -14.33 5.38
C PRO A 111 -17.94 -15.80 4.95
N VAL A 112 -18.66 -16.08 3.84
CA VAL A 112 -19.19 -17.42 3.54
C VAL A 112 -18.11 -18.51 3.47
N ALA A 113 -17.04 -18.33 2.70
CA ALA A 113 -16.00 -19.36 2.59
C ALA A 113 -15.18 -19.53 3.88
N VAL A 114 -14.95 -18.45 4.63
CA VAL A 114 -14.24 -18.50 5.91
C VAL A 114 -15.06 -19.23 6.96
N ASP A 115 -16.35 -18.91 7.09
CA ASP A 115 -17.26 -19.59 8.00
C ASP A 115 -17.40 -21.08 7.66
N LEU A 116 -17.54 -21.39 6.37
CA LEU A 116 -17.60 -22.77 5.89
C LEU A 116 -16.31 -23.53 6.22
N THR A 117 -15.16 -22.88 6.06
CA THR A 117 -13.85 -23.44 6.41
C THR A 117 -13.75 -23.69 7.91
N ASN A 118 -14.01 -22.68 8.74
CA ASN A 118 -13.91 -22.77 10.20
C ASN A 118 -14.87 -23.79 10.80
N THR A 119 -16.09 -23.91 10.25
CA THR A 119 -17.09 -24.87 10.71
C THR A 119 -16.66 -26.32 10.43
N HIS A 120 -16.07 -26.57 9.25
CA HIS A 120 -15.71 -27.93 8.85
C HIS A 120 -14.29 -28.35 9.23
N LEU A 121 -13.37 -27.40 9.46
CA LEU A 121 -11.95 -27.67 9.73
C LEU A 121 -11.72 -28.69 10.86
N PRO A 122 -12.39 -28.63 12.04
CA PRO A 122 -12.17 -29.60 13.12
C PRO A 122 -12.63 -31.02 12.77
N SER A 123 -13.61 -31.14 11.87
CA SER A 123 -14.19 -32.43 11.45
C SER A 123 -13.55 -33.01 10.19
N ALA A 124 -12.71 -32.23 9.51
CA ALA A 124 -12.06 -32.60 8.26
C ALA A 124 -10.87 -33.52 8.55
N PRO A 125 -10.61 -34.52 7.68
CA PRO A 125 -9.39 -35.32 7.75
C PRO A 125 -8.13 -34.44 7.70
N ILE A 126 -7.05 -34.85 8.38
CA ILE A 126 -5.80 -34.07 8.48
C ILE A 126 -5.27 -33.68 7.09
N SER A 127 -5.35 -34.60 6.12
CA SER A 127 -4.90 -34.34 4.74
C SER A 127 -5.73 -33.32 3.96
N VAL A 128 -6.93 -32.98 4.46
CA VAL A 128 -7.83 -31.96 3.87
C VAL A 128 -7.68 -30.61 4.59
N GLN A 129 -7.26 -30.60 5.86
CA GLN A 129 -7.22 -29.37 6.67
C GLN A 129 -6.27 -28.32 6.07
N GLY A 130 -5.03 -28.68 5.77
CA GLY A 130 -4.05 -27.78 5.14
C GLY A 130 -4.52 -27.24 3.78
N PRO A 131 -4.91 -28.11 2.82
CA PRO A 131 -5.40 -27.69 1.52
C PRO A 131 -6.66 -26.81 1.55
N LEU A 132 -7.58 -27.06 2.49
CA LEU A 132 -8.76 -26.22 2.68
C LEU A 132 -8.36 -24.79 3.07
N LEU A 133 -7.46 -24.64 4.05
CA LEU A 133 -6.96 -23.32 4.47
C LEU A 133 -6.22 -22.60 3.33
N ILE A 134 -5.43 -23.32 2.52
CA ILE A 134 -4.71 -22.76 1.36
C ILE A 134 -5.69 -22.23 0.32
N LEU A 135 -6.73 -22.99 -0.02
CA LEU A 135 -7.72 -22.60 -1.03
C LEU A 135 -8.59 -21.43 -0.55
N THR A 136 -8.95 -21.41 0.73
CA THR A 136 -9.65 -20.29 1.35
C THR A 136 -8.77 -19.04 1.35
N LEU A 137 -7.49 -19.16 1.72
CA LEU A 137 -6.56 -18.03 1.67
C LEU A 137 -6.35 -17.50 0.25
N LEU A 138 -6.26 -18.38 -0.74
CA LEU A 138 -6.16 -17.98 -2.15
C LEU A 138 -7.38 -17.16 -2.59
N ALA A 139 -8.57 -17.54 -2.13
CA ALA A 139 -9.79 -16.80 -2.41
C ALA A 139 -9.80 -15.43 -1.73
N LEU A 140 -9.39 -15.35 -0.45
CA LEU A 140 -9.27 -14.07 0.26
C LEU A 140 -8.21 -13.15 -0.37
N ALA A 141 -7.04 -13.70 -0.73
CA ALA A 141 -5.95 -12.99 -1.37
C ALA A 141 -6.39 -12.37 -2.71
N ARG A 142 -7.18 -13.11 -3.50
CA ARG A 142 -7.72 -12.63 -4.78
C ARG A 142 -8.52 -11.33 -4.63
N PHE A 143 -9.29 -11.18 -3.54
CA PHE A 143 -10.10 -9.98 -3.28
C PHE A 143 -9.42 -8.99 -2.31
N SER A 144 -8.15 -9.19 -1.98
CA SER A 144 -7.39 -8.36 -1.03
C SER A 144 -8.06 -8.20 0.34
N LEU A 145 -8.66 -9.28 0.86
CA LEU A 145 -9.35 -9.29 2.15
C LEU A 145 -8.35 -9.53 3.29
N LEU A 146 -7.56 -8.51 3.61
CA LEU A 146 -6.38 -8.62 4.47
C LEU A 146 -6.69 -9.11 5.89
N VAL A 147 -7.80 -8.67 6.47
CA VAL A 147 -8.17 -9.02 7.86
C VAL A 147 -8.44 -10.52 8.00
N PRO A 148 -9.38 -11.14 7.26
CA PRO A 148 -9.62 -12.58 7.36
C PRO A 148 -8.42 -13.44 6.91
N MET A 149 -7.52 -12.91 6.05
CA MET A 149 -6.29 -13.62 5.69
C MET A 149 -5.42 -13.90 6.92
N ARG A 150 -5.31 -12.94 7.85
CA ARG A 150 -4.55 -13.14 9.10
C ARG A 150 -5.15 -14.25 9.95
N GLN A 151 -6.48 -14.28 10.08
CA GLN A 151 -7.19 -15.31 10.84
C GLN A 151 -6.95 -16.72 10.27
N ILE A 152 -6.99 -16.85 8.94
CA ILE A 152 -6.70 -18.14 8.26
C ILE A 152 -5.24 -18.54 8.46
N VAL A 153 -4.30 -17.59 8.40
CA VAL A 153 -2.87 -17.87 8.65
C VAL A 153 -2.61 -18.28 10.10
N ASP A 154 -3.21 -17.60 11.07
CA ASP A 154 -3.10 -17.96 12.48
C ASP A 154 -3.70 -19.35 12.76
N THR A 155 -4.83 -19.65 12.12
CA THR A 155 -5.45 -20.99 12.18
C THR A 155 -4.51 -22.03 11.59
N PHE A 156 -3.95 -21.78 10.40
CA PHE A 156 -3.00 -22.66 9.72
C PHE A 156 -1.75 -22.96 10.56
N LEU A 157 -1.20 -21.96 11.25
CA LEU A 157 -0.03 -22.14 12.11
C LEU A 157 -0.30 -23.06 13.30
N ARG A 158 -1.55 -23.11 13.79
CA ARG A 158 -2.01 -23.97 14.90
C ARG A 158 -2.48 -25.35 14.44
N THR A 159 -2.84 -25.51 13.17
CA THR A 159 -3.31 -26.78 12.60
C THR A 159 -2.16 -27.79 12.47
N ASN A 160 -2.42 -29.06 12.79
CA ASN A 160 -1.49 -30.15 12.54
C ASN A 160 -1.51 -30.54 11.05
N LEU A 161 -0.34 -30.57 10.41
CA LEU A 161 -0.22 -30.76 8.96
C LEU A 161 0.57 -32.05 8.68
N ASP A 162 0.07 -32.88 7.76
CA ASP A 162 0.74 -34.10 7.28
C ASP A 162 1.90 -33.79 6.32
N HIS A 163 1.77 -32.75 5.49
CA HIS A 163 2.79 -32.29 4.54
C HIS A 163 3.19 -30.82 4.79
N PRO A 164 3.83 -30.50 5.94
CA PRO A 164 4.07 -29.11 6.35
C PRO A 164 4.87 -28.33 5.30
N GLN A 165 5.98 -28.87 4.77
CA GLN A 165 6.79 -28.14 3.79
C GLN A 165 5.99 -27.76 2.53
N LEU A 166 5.23 -28.69 1.97
CA LEU A 166 4.39 -28.44 0.78
C LEU A 166 3.35 -27.36 1.08
N TYR A 167 2.63 -27.50 2.19
CA TYR A 167 1.53 -26.62 2.52
C TYR A 167 1.98 -25.21 2.86
N PHE A 168 3.09 -25.03 3.57
CA PHE A 168 3.67 -23.71 3.80
C PHE A 168 4.07 -23.03 2.48
N ASN A 169 4.69 -23.77 1.56
CA ASN A 169 5.06 -23.25 0.24
C ASN A 169 3.83 -22.82 -0.57
N LEU A 170 2.78 -23.65 -0.62
CA LEU A 170 1.53 -23.32 -1.31
C LEU A 170 0.80 -22.16 -0.63
N LEU A 171 0.78 -22.09 0.70
CA LEU A 171 0.16 -20.97 1.43
C LEU A 171 0.86 -19.64 1.11
N LEU A 172 2.20 -19.63 1.09
CA LEU A 172 2.99 -18.46 0.68
C LEU A 172 2.74 -18.07 -0.78
N GLN A 173 2.61 -19.05 -1.69
CA GLN A 173 2.24 -18.78 -3.09
C GLN A 173 0.81 -18.23 -3.21
N ALA A 174 -0.11 -18.65 -2.35
CA ALA A 174 -1.47 -18.12 -2.29
C ALA A 174 -1.49 -16.67 -1.79
N LEU A 175 -0.71 -16.34 -0.74
CA LEU A 175 -0.50 -14.95 -0.29
C LEU A 175 0.08 -14.07 -1.39
N ALA A 176 1.07 -14.56 -2.13
CA ALA A 176 1.69 -13.84 -3.24
C ALA A 176 0.72 -13.55 -4.41
N CYS A 177 -0.48 -14.15 -4.42
CA CYS A 177 -1.52 -13.84 -5.39
C CYS A 177 -2.33 -12.57 -5.05
N THR A 178 -2.09 -11.92 -3.91
CA THR A 178 -2.77 -10.66 -3.56
C THR A 178 -2.46 -9.57 -4.60
N PRO A 179 -3.48 -8.95 -5.22
CA PRO A 179 -3.26 -7.97 -6.28
C PRO A 179 -2.75 -6.63 -5.74
N ALA A 180 -3.07 -6.29 -4.50
CA ALA A 180 -2.65 -5.06 -3.83
C ALA A 180 -1.35 -5.25 -3.04
N ARG A 181 -0.43 -4.27 -3.16
CA ARG A 181 0.77 -4.19 -2.32
C ARG A 181 0.35 -3.74 -0.93
N SER A 182 0.55 -4.62 0.06
CA SER A 182 0.27 -4.31 1.45
C SER A 182 1.43 -4.73 2.33
N VAL A 183 1.85 -3.82 3.22
CA VAL A 183 2.86 -4.09 4.25
C VAL A 183 2.41 -5.23 5.15
N ASP A 184 1.11 -5.31 5.43
CA ASP A 184 0.56 -6.36 6.28
C ASP A 184 0.69 -7.74 5.68
N THR A 185 0.41 -7.89 4.39
CA THR A 185 0.56 -9.19 3.72
C THR A 185 2.02 -9.64 3.72
N ALA A 186 2.96 -8.70 3.55
CA ALA A 186 4.38 -8.99 3.66
C ALA A 186 4.78 -9.38 5.09
N ASN A 187 4.23 -8.70 6.12
CA ASN A 187 4.45 -9.07 7.51
C ASN A 187 3.91 -10.47 7.81
N THR A 188 2.71 -10.81 7.31
CA THR A 188 2.14 -12.15 7.41
C THR A 188 3.03 -13.19 6.73
N ALA A 189 3.62 -12.87 5.57
CA ALA A 189 4.58 -13.74 4.90
C ALA A 189 5.85 -13.93 5.74
N VAL A 190 6.39 -12.87 6.33
CA VAL A 190 7.55 -12.95 7.24
C VAL A 190 7.24 -13.82 8.46
N THR A 191 6.04 -13.72 9.04
CA THR A 191 5.60 -14.59 10.14
C THR A 191 5.59 -16.06 9.73
N LEU A 192 5.06 -16.38 8.54
CA LEU A 192 5.08 -17.74 7.99
C LEU A 192 6.50 -18.23 7.74
N LEU A 193 7.37 -17.38 7.19
CA LEU A 193 8.76 -17.72 6.93
C LEU A 193 9.55 -17.99 8.22
N LYS A 194 9.35 -17.19 9.27
CA LYS A 194 9.91 -17.44 10.60
C LYS A 194 9.40 -18.75 11.19
N ALA A 195 8.12 -19.06 11.03
CA ALA A 195 7.56 -20.35 11.45
C ALA A 195 8.14 -21.53 10.63
N MET A 196 8.43 -21.34 9.34
CA MET A 196 9.14 -22.34 8.54
C MET A 196 10.58 -22.54 9.03
N ASP A 197 11.30 -21.47 9.37
CA ASP A 197 12.67 -21.57 9.90
C ASP A 197 12.70 -22.31 11.24
N ALA A 198 11.78 -21.99 12.15
CA ALA A 198 11.62 -22.70 13.42
C ALA A 198 11.33 -24.20 13.24
N ARG A 199 10.68 -24.58 12.14
CA ARG A 199 10.38 -25.97 11.77
C ARG A 199 11.39 -26.58 10.78
N GLN A 200 12.47 -25.86 10.47
CA GLN A 200 13.52 -26.26 9.50
C GLN A 200 12.97 -26.66 8.11
N LEU A 201 11.88 -26.04 7.67
CA LEU A 201 11.26 -26.31 6.38
C LEU A 201 11.95 -25.51 5.27
N LYS A 202 12.20 -26.13 4.12
CA LYS A 202 12.84 -25.45 2.98
C LYS A 202 11.83 -24.78 2.05
N LEU A 203 12.20 -23.63 1.51
CA LEU A 203 11.44 -22.98 0.44
C LEU A 203 11.72 -23.65 -0.92
N THR A 204 10.70 -23.73 -1.76
CA THR A 204 10.86 -24.16 -3.15
C THR A 204 11.19 -22.97 -4.04
N HIS A 205 11.90 -23.21 -5.15
CA HIS A 205 12.22 -22.18 -6.13
C HIS A 205 10.98 -21.42 -6.62
N THR A 206 9.89 -22.14 -6.89
CA THR A 206 8.63 -21.52 -7.34
C THR A 206 8.00 -20.59 -6.30
N THR A 207 8.24 -20.85 -5.01
CA THR A 207 7.79 -19.97 -3.93
C THR A 207 8.65 -18.71 -3.85
N TYR A 208 9.97 -18.81 -4.03
CA TYR A 208 10.84 -17.63 -4.14
C TYR A 208 10.39 -16.72 -5.30
N ASP A 209 10.13 -17.29 -6.48
CA ASP A 209 9.65 -16.54 -7.64
C ASP A 209 8.30 -15.87 -7.37
N ALA A 210 7.39 -16.56 -6.68
CA ALA A 210 6.09 -16.01 -6.32
C ALA A 210 6.22 -14.86 -5.32
N LEU A 211 7.02 -15.03 -4.26
CA LEU A 211 7.22 -14.02 -3.22
C LEU A 211 8.00 -12.79 -3.71
N LEU A 212 8.88 -12.97 -4.71
CA LEU A 212 9.64 -11.88 -5.35
C LEU A 212 8.85 -11.16 -6.47
N ASN A 213 7.58 -11.51 -6.68
CA ASN A 213 6.71 -10.84 -7.65
C ASN A 213 6.40 -9.39 -7.21
N ASP A 214 6.41 -8.44 -8.16
CA ASP A 214 6.35 -6.97 -7.92
C ASP A 214 5.29 -6.55 -6.89
N ARG A 215 4.10 -7.14 -7.01
CA ARG A 215 2.92 -6.71 -6.27
C ARG A 215 3.01 -7.05 -4.78
N PHE A 216 3.83 -8.03 -4.41
CA PHE A 216 3.90 -8.56 -3.06
C PHE A 216 5.08 -8.01 -2.26
N VAL A 217 6.13 -7.55 -2.95
CA VAL A 217 7.43 -7.38 -2.32
C VAL A 217 7.55 -6.08 -1.53
N THR A 218 7.99 -6.21 -0.27
CA THR A 218 8.47 -5.12 0.57
C THR A 218 9.98 -5.25 0.78
N LEU A 219 10.63 -4.15 1.18
CA LEU A 219 12.07 -4.14 1.47
C LEU A 219 12.41 -5.16 2.57
N GLN A 220 11.61 -5.23 3.63
CA GLN A 220 11.81 -6.16 4.74
C GLN A 220 11.73 -7.62 4.27
N LEU A 221 10.67 -7.99 3.53
CA LEU A 221 10.54 -9.34 2.99
C LEU A 221 11.70 -9.69 2.05
N THR A 222 12.14 -8.73 1.24
CA THR A 222 13.26 -8.91 0.30
C THR A 222 14.57 -9.21 1.01
N LYS A 223 14.90 -8.45 2.07
CA LYS A 223 16.10 -8.69 2.89
C LYS A 223 16.07 -10.09 3.49
N PHE A 224 14.93 -10.45 4.08
CA PHE A 224 14.72 -11.78 4.67
C PHE A 224 14.88 -12.91 3.64
N LEU A 225 14.27 -12.79 2.45
CA LEU A 225 14.39 -13.80 1.39
C LEU A 225 15.82 -13.94 0.89
N ARG A 226 16.56 -12.84 0.77
CA ARG A 226 17.98 -12.86 0.35
C ARG A 226 18.85 -13.61 1.36
N GLU A 227 18.72 -13.28 2.64
CA GLU A 227 19.46 -13.92 3.72
C GLU A 227 19.16 -15.42 3.76
N ARG A 228 17.89 -15.78 3.60
CA ARG A 228 17.46 -17.17 3.57
C ARG A 228 17.98 -17.93 2.35
N MET A 229 17.91 -17.36 1.13
CA MET A 229 18.48 -17.99 -0.07
C MET A 229 19.97 -18.27 0.10
N THR A 230 20.70 -17.32 0.71
CA THR A 230 22.12 -17.47 1.01
C THR A 230 22.36 -18.61 2.00
N ARG A 231 21.58 -18.68 3.09
CA ARG A 231 21.64 -19.76 4.09
C ARG A 231 21.30 -21.13 3.51
N GLU A 232 20.33 -21.19 2.61
CA GLU A 232 19.92 -22.43 1.92
C GLU A 232 20.86 -22.80 0.76
N GLY A 233 21.85 -21.96 0.42
CA GLY A 233 22.79 -22.19 -0.68
C GLY A 233 22.14 -22.10 -2.07
N ILE A 234 21.00 -21.43 -2.19
CA ILE A 234 20.26 -21.29 -3.45
C ILE A 234 20.82 -20.10 -4.24
N VAL A 235 21.37 -20.38 -5.42
CA VAL A 235 21.85 -19.33 -6.33
C VAL A 235 20.65 -18.61 -6.97
N PRO A 236 20.54 -17.28 -6.84
CA PRO A 236 19.42 -16.55 -7.42
C PRO A 236 19.46 -16.53 -8.94
N THR A 237 18.30 -16.71 -9.56
CA THR A 237 18.11 -16.60 -11.02
C THR A 237 18.15 -15.14 -11.48
N ALA A 238 18.34 -14.90 -12.78
CA ALA A 238 18.31 -13.54 -13.34
C ALA A 238 17.00 -12.81 -13.02
N ALA A 239 15.86 -13.50 -13.08
CA ALA A 239 14.56 -12.91 -12.72
C ALA A 239 14.46 -12.55 -11.23
N GLN A 240 15.04 -13.36 -10.34
CA GLN A 240 15.09 -13.06 -8.91
C GLN A 240 16.05 -11.88 -8.62
N LEU A 241 17.20 -11.81 -9.30
CA LEU A 241 18.12 -10.67 -9.23
C LEU A 241 17.48 -9.37 -9.74
N GLU A 242 16.70 -9.42 -10.83
CA GLU A 242 15.91 -8.28 -11.32
C GLU A 242 14.89 -7.82 -10.27
N ALA A 243 14.22 -8.77 -9.59
CA ALA A 243 13.29 -8.44 -8.51
C ALA A 243 13.99 -7.77 -7.33
N TYR A 244 15.17 -8.27 -6.92
CA TYR A 244 16.01 -7.63 -5.91
C TYR A 244 16.40 -6.22 -6.33
N LEU A 245 16.97 -6.07 -7.54
CA LEU A 245 17.35 -4.80 -8.13
C LEU A 245 16.20 -3.79 -8.05
N ARG A 246 15.01 -4.16 -8.53
CA ARG A 246 13.81 -3.31 -8.53
C ARG A 246 13.45 -2.84 -7.13
N VAL A 247 13.46 -3.71 -6.14
CA VAL A 247 13.03 -3.36 -4.78
C VAL A 247 14.05 -2.46 -4.10
N PHE A 248 15.34 -2.77 -4.18
CA PHE A 248 16.39 -1.92 -3.60
C PHE A 248 16.46 -0.57 -4.32
N ALA A 249 16.26 -0.56 -5.65
CA ALA A 249 16.12 0.65 -6.45
C ALA A 249 14.97 1.55 -5.98
N GLN A 250 13.77 0.99 -5.80
CA GLN A 250 12.59 1.76 -5.39
C GLN A 250 12.72 2.36 -3.99
N ASN A 251 13.50 1.73 -3.10
CA ASN A 251 13.72 2.20 -1.73
C ASN A 251 15.01 3.04 -1.57
N GLY A 252 15.64 3.48 -2.67
CA GLY A 252 16.81 4.37 -2.63
C GLY A 252 18.14 3.70 -2.24
N SER A 253 18.21 2.37 -2.15
CA SER A 253 19.46 1.64 -1.84
C SER A 253 20.30 1.46 -3.11
N ILE A 254 20.84 2.56 -3.64
CA ILE A 254 21.50 2.62 -4.95
C ILE A 254 22.73 1.70 -5.02
N HIS A 255 23.53 1.60 -3.95
CA HIS A 255 24.73 0.75 -3.93
C HIS A 255 24.38 -0.74 -4.06
N THR A 256 23.46 -1.23 -3.22
CA THR A 256 22.97 -2.61 -3.31
C THR A 256 22.30 -2.89 -4.64
N ALA A 257 21.53 -1.93 -5.17
CA ALA A 257 20.94 -2.03 -6.50
C ALA A 257 22.02 -2.18 -7.59
N GLN A 258 23.11 -1.43 -7.49
CA GLN A 258 24.22 -1.51 -8.44
C GLN A 258 24.94 -2.87 -8.37
N GLU A 259 25.06 -3.48 -7.19
CA GLU A 259 25.60 -4.83 -7.03
C GLU A 259 24.76 -5.86 -7.80
N TYR A 260 23.43 -5.82 -7.65
CA TYR A 260 22.56 -6.73 -8.42
C TYR A 260 22.59 -6.44 -9.91
N LEU A 261 22.70 -5.18 -10.32
CA LEU A 261 22.87 -4.84 -11.72
C LEU A 261 24.10 -5.54 -12.31
N ARG A 262 25.25 -5.45 -11.62
CA ARG A 262 26.48 -6.15 -12.05
C ARG A 262 26.28 -7.66 -12.08
N ALA A 263 25.69 -8.23 -11.03
CA ALA A 263 25.41 -9.66 -10.97
C ALA A 263 24.49 -10.15 -12.11
N ILE A 264 23.52 -9.34 -12.55
CA ILE A 264 22.68 -9.65 -13.72
C ILE A 264 23.52 -9.63 -15.00
N HIS A 265 24.35 -8.59 -15.19
CA HIS A 265 25.23 -8.50 -16.37
C HIS A 265 26.21 -9.67 -16.48
N GLU A 266 26.75 -10.14 -15.35
CA GLU A 266 27.68 -11.27 -15.28
C GLU A 266 27.01 -12.63 -15.53
N ARG A 267 25.76 -12.82 -15.08
CA ARG A 267 25.09 -14.12 -15.07
C ARG A 267 24.05 -14.31 -16.17
N ALA A 268 23.52 -13.23 -16.74
CA ALA A 268 22.51 -13.30 -17.76
C ALA A 268 23.07 -13.94 -19.04
N PRO A 269 22.44 -14.99 -19.59
CA PRO A 269 22.78 -15.47 -20.92
C PRO A 269 22.48 -14.36 -21.94
N GLU A 270 23.26 -14.30 -23.02
CA GLU A 270 22.94 -13.45 -24.16
C GLU A 270 21.63 -13.95 -24.79
N ALA A 271 20.60 -13.10 -24.77
CA ALA A 271 19.34 -13.41 -25.43
C ALA A 271 19.45 -13.09 -26.93
N GLU A 272 18.92 -13.97 -27.78
CA GLU A 272 18.85 -13.71 -29.23
C GLU A 272 18.03 -12.47 -29.57
N ASP A 273 17.01 -12.19 -28.76
CA ASP A 273 16.18 -11.00 -28.85
C ASP A 273 16.58 -9.99 -27.76
N PRO A 274 17.11 -8.81 -28.14
CA PRO A 274 17.43 -7.73 -27.19
C PRO A 274 16.25 -7.32 -26.32
N SER A 275 15.00 -7.48 -26.79
CA SER A 275 13.82 -7.13 -25.99
C SER A 275 13.58 -8.07 -24.80
N GLN A 276 14.15 -9.28 -24.85
CA GLN A 276 14.06 -10.29 -23.81
C GLN A 276 15.32 -10.37 -22.94
N ASP A 277 16.38 -9.66 -23.29
CA ASP A 277 17.62 -9.66 -22.51
C ASP A 277 17.36 -9.03 -21.12
N PRO A 278 17.58 -9.78 -20.03
CA PRO A 278 17.43 -9.25 -18.67
C PRO A 278 18.33 -8.03 -18.39
N ARG A 279 19.45 -7.87 -19.10
CA ARG A 279 20.37 -6.73 -18.94
C ARG A 279 19.72 -5.40 -19.31
N HIS A 280 18.94 -5.37 -20.39
CA HIS A 280 18.23 -4.16 -20.82
C HIS A 280 17.13 -3.76 -19.81
N ARG A 281 16.40 -4.74 -19.31
CA ARG A 281 15.38 -4.53 -18.27
C ARG A 281 16.02 -4.06 -16.97
N ALA A 282 17.15 -4.64 -16.58
CA ALA A 282 17.90 -4.24 -15.40
C ALA A 282 18.42 -2.79 -15.50
N ASN A 283 18.98 -2.39 -16.64
CA ASN A 283 19.39 -1.00 -16.88
C ASN A 283 18.20 -0.04 -16.76
N THR A 284 17.05 -0.41 -17.31
CA THR A 284 15.80 0.37 -17.26
C THR A 284 15.29 0.52 -15.83
N LEU A 285 15.35 -0.55 -15.03
CA LEU A 285 14.96 -0.57 -13.62
C LEU A 285 15.91 0.26 -12.74
N PHE A 286 17.22 0.12 -12.96
CA PHE A 286 18.24 0.88 -12.23
C PHE A 286 18.15 2.38 -12.56
N LEU A 287 17.90 2.74 -13.83
CA LEU A 287 17.70 4.13 -14.21
C LEU A 287 16.49 4.74 -13.49
N ALA A 288 15.40 3.98 -13.33
CA ALA A 288 14.21 4.40 -12.59
C ALA A 288 14.42 4.50 -11.06
N ALA A 289 15.54 3.98 -10.53
CA ALA A 289 15.93 4.07 -9.12
C ALA A 289 16.47 5.46 -8.73
N HIS A 290 17.06 6.16 -9.69
CA HIS A 290 17.67 7.45 -9.43
C HIS A 290 16.58 8.50 -9.17
N ASN A 291 16.55 9.01 -7.93
CA ASN A 291 15.72 10.15 -7.56
C ASN A 291 16.31 11.46 -8.09
N ASP A 292 17.64 11.53 -8.18
CA ASP A 292 18.35 12.69 -8.73
C ASP A 292 18.60 12.54 -10.23
N ARG A 293 18.34 13.65 -10.92
CA ARG A 293 18.58 13.83 -12.34
C ARG A 293 20.05 13.65 -12.70
N ALA A 294 20.98 14.28 -11.97
CA ALA A 294 22.40 14.24 -12.35
C ALA A 294 22.92 12.80 -12.33
N SER A 295 22.57 12.04 -11.31
CA SER A 295 22.89 10.62 -11.18
C SER A 295 22.33 9.77 -12.33
N ALA A 296 21.06 9.97 -12.70
CA ALA A 296 20.43 9.25 -13.81
C ALA A 296 21.10 9.57 -15.17
N PHE A 297 21.41 10.84 -15.42
CA PHE A 297 22.08 11.25 -16.67
C PHE A 297 23.54 10.79 -16.73
N ASN A 298 24.24 10.76 -15.61
CA ASN A 298 25.58 10.20 -15.53
C ASN A 298 25.55 8.70 -15.84
N PHE A 299 24.60 7.96 -15.29
CA PHE A 299 24.42 6.54 -15.63
C PHE A 299 24.14 6.33 -17.12
N LEU A 300 23.26 7.14 -17.72
CA LEU A 300 23.00 7.09 -19.16
C LEU A 300 24.24 7.41 -20.00
N ARG A 301 25.05 8.39 -19.59
CA ARG A 301 26.32 8.70 -20.24
C ARG A 301 27.28 7.53 -20.16
N THR A 302 27.43 6.90 -18.99
CA THR A 302 28.26 5.71 -18.83
C THR A 302 27.84 4.58 -19.79
N LEU A 303 26.53 4.36 -19.98
CA LEU A 303 26.02 3.37 -20.95
C LEU A 303 26.33 3.74 -22.41
N LEU A 304 26.28 5.03 -22.76
CA LEU A 304 26.59 5.52 -24.11
C LEU A 304 28.09 5.52 -24.39
N ASP A 305 28.93 5.89 -23.42
CA ASP A 305 30.37 5.95 -23.59
C ASP A 305 30.95 4.54 -23.81
N THR A 306 30.40 3.51 -23.13
CA THR A 306 30.75 2.10 -23.39
C THR A 306 30.44 1.64 -24.81
N SER A 307 29.55 2.32 -25.55
CA SER A 307 29.22 1.96 -26.94
C SER A 307 30.24 2.44 -27.97
N SER A 308 30.91 3.57 -27.71
CA SER A 308 31.76 4.22 -28.72
C SER A 308 33.11 3.51 -28.90
N GLU A 309 33.66 2.91 -27.84
CA GLU A 309 34.98 2.27 -27.88
C GLU A 309 34.98 0.91 -28.59
N THR A 310 33.86 0.18 -28.55
CA THR A 310 33.75 -1.18 -29.12
C THR A 310 33.80 -1.19 -30.66
N SER A 311 33.39 -0.09 -31.30
CA SER A 311 33.30 0.00 -32.77
C SER A 311 34.65 0.21 -33.48
N THR A 312 35.72 0.58 -32.75
CA THR A 312 37.02 0.90 -33.36
C THR A 312 38.03 -0.26 -33.38
N ALA A 313 37.68 -1.41 -32.82
CA ALA A 313 38.60 -2.56 -32.70
C ALA A 313 38.52 -3.59 -33.84
N ILE A 314 37.59 -3.46 -34.80
CA ILE A 314 37.56 -4.32 -36.00
C ILE A 314 38.51 -3.71 -37.04
N ARG A 315 39.80 -4.02 -36.92
CA ARG A 315 40.78 -3.84 -38.00
C ARG A 315 40.44 -4.79 -39.15
N PRO A 316 40.30 -4.33 -40.40
CA PRO A 316 40.29 -5.23 -41.55
C PRO A 316 41.70 -5.78 -41.78
N ASP A 317 41.79 -7.10 -41.85
CA ASP A 317 42.97 -7.85 -42.26
C ASP A 317 43.52 -7.31 -43.60
N SER A 318 44.78 -6.89 -43.59
CA SER A 318 45.62 -6.82 -44.78
C SER A 318 47.05 -7.26 -44.46
N ALA A 319 47.25 -8.56 -44.66
CA ALA A 319 48.39 -9.26 -45.27
C ALA A 319 49.85 -9.07 -44.76
N PRO A 320 50.71 -10.10 -44.96
CA PRO A 320 51.99 -10.23 -44.25
C PRO A 320 53.19 -9.85 -45.12
N GLN A 321 54.13 -9.05 -44.59
CA GLN A 321 55.49 -8.97 -45.13
C GLN A 321 56.53 -8.83 -44.00
N SER A 322 57.14 -9.97 -43.66
CA SER A 322 58.55 -10.30 -43.90
C SER A 322 59.65 -9.24 -43.68
N LEU A 323 60.53 -9.57 -42.72
CA LEU A 323 62.01 -9.55 -42.72
C LEU A 323 62.83 -8.24 -42.56
N VAL A 324 63.55 -8.24 -41.42
CA VAL A 324 65.00 -7.92 -41.19
C VAL A 324 65.37 -6.54 -40.61
N PRO A 325 66.38 -6.46 -39.71
CA PRO A 325 66.60 -5.40 -38.71
C PRO A 325 67.73 -4.42 -39.13
N PRO A 326 68.06 -3.38 -38.32
CA PRO A 326 69.20 -3.55 -37.38
C PRO A 326 69.17 -2.74 -36.07
N THR A 327 69.75 -3.37 -35.04
CA THR A 327 70.76 -2.87 -34.08
C THR A 327 70.99 -1.35 -33.90
N LYS A 328 70.87 -0.85 -32.65
CA LYS A 328 71.95 -0.22 -31.82
C LYS A 328 71.41 0.43 -30.52
N LEU A 329 71.75 -0.19 -29.36
CA LEU A 329 72.53 0.33 -28.21
C LEU A 329 72.12 1.65 -27.47
N PRO A 330 72.61 1.89 -26.23
CA PRO A 330 71.81 2.30 -25.08
C PRO A 330 72.21 3.66 -24.46
N SER A 331 71.36 4.21 -23.60
CA SER A 331 71.77 5.15 -22.53
C SER A 331 70.69 5.12 -21.44
N SER A 332 70.95 4.56 -20.25
CA SER A 332 71.79 5.10 -19.17
C SER A 332 71.14 6.28 -18.43
N THR A 333 70.71 5.95 -17.21
CA THR A 333 70.87 6.74 -15.98
C THR A 333 70.14 8.06 -15.80
N ARG A 334 69.15 8.07 -14.90
CA ARG A 334 69.20 8.97 -13.73
C ARG A 334 68.46 8.40 -12.53
N LYS A 335 69.25 8.00 -11.52
CA LYS A 335 68.87 7.76 -10.12
C LYS A 335 68.79 9.09 -9.36
N LYS A 336 67.95 9.10 -8.32
CA LYS A 336 67.92 9.89 -7.05
C LYS A 336 66.54 10.53 -6.86
N SER A 337 65.89 10.50 -5.70
CA SER A 337 66.14 9.88 -4.40
C SER A 337 64.91 10.14 -3.51
N SER A 338 64.34 9.08 -2.95
CA SER A 338 63.90 8.95 -1.54
C SER A 338 63.29 10.15 -0.79
N LYS A 339 62.07 9.99 -0.26
CA LYS A 339 61.84 9.78 1.18
C LYS A 339 60.36 9.59 1.55
N THR A 340 60.15 8.58 2.41
CA THR A 340 59.13 8.41 3.46
C THR A 340 57.66 8.26 3.06
N SER A 341 57.23 7.00 2.96
CA SER A 341 55.83 6.57 3.04
C SER A 341 55.52 6.01 4.45
N PRO A 342 54.32 6.24 5.01
CA PRO A 342 53.81 5.53 6.20
C PRO A 342 53.27 4.13 5.84
N PRO A 343 52.99 3.25 6.83
CA PRO A 343 52.89 1.81 6.62
C PRO A 343 51.61 1.40 5.87
N ASN A 344 51.78 0.32 5.09
CA ASN A 344 50.80 -0.41 4.31
C ASN A 344 49.45 -0.58 5.02
N TYR A 345 48.43 0.12 4.53
CA TYR A 345 47.08 -0.43 4.49
C TYR A 345 47.00 -1.42 3.32
N PRO A 346 46.29 -2.56 3.45
CA PRO A 346 46.08 -3.47 2.33
C PRO A 346 45.39 -2.71 1.20
N THR A 347 46.11 -2.58 0.09
CA THR A 347 45.61 -2.04 -1.18
C THR A 347 44.32 -2.74 -1.56
N LYS A 348 43.26 -1.94 -1.69
CA LYS A 348 41.98 -2.33 -2.29
C LYS A 348 42.26 -3.15 -3.57
N PRO A 349 41.53 -4.25 -3.81
CA PRO A 349 41.71 -5.01 -5.05
C PRO A 349 41.50 -4.06 -6.23
N ASN A 350 42.44 -4.06 -7.18
CA ASN A 350 42.26 -3.40 -8.46
C ASN A 350 41.08 -4.08 -9.18
N PHE A 351 39.90 -3.49 -9.03
CA PHE A 351 38.72 -3.87 -9.79
C PHE A 351 38.97 -3.48 -11.25
N SER A 352 39.41 -4.44 -12.05
CA SER A 352 39.30 -4.37 -13.50
C SER A 352 37.83 -4.15 -13.83
N THR A 353 37.47 -2.93 -14.23
CA THR A 353 36.13 -2.59 -14.70
C THR A 353 35.79 -3.48 -15.89
N SER A 354 35.00 -4.52 -15.66
CA SER A 354 34.45 -5.37 -16.70
C SER A 354 33.71 -4.49 -17.70
N ARG A 355 34.12 -4.57 -18.97
CA ARG A 355 33.57 -3.75 -20.05
C ARG A 355 32.12 -4.17 -20.31
N LEU A 356 31.19 -3.23 -20.18
CA LEU A 356 29.78 -3.48 -20.49
C LEU A 356 29.58 -3.49 -22.02
N PRO A 357 28.76 -4.39 -22.56
CA PRO A 357 28.48 -4.46 -23.99
C PRO A 357 27.79 -3.18 -24.52
N SER A 358 28.08 -2.82 -25.77
CA SER A 358 27.55 -1.64 -26.47
C SER A 358 26.04 -1.75 -26.72
N ILE A 359 25.23 -0.97 -25.99
CA ILE A 359 23.76 -0.99 -26.07
C ILE A 359 23.25 0.26 -26.82
N LYS A 360 22.57 0.07 -27.96
CA LYS A 360 21.79 1.14 -28.59
C LYS A 360 20.57 1.45 -27.71
N PRO A 361 20.31 2.72 -27.34
CA PRO A 361 19.17 3.05 -26.48
C PRO A 361 17.85 2.71 -27.18
N ASP A 362 17.05 1.87 -26.54
CA ASP A 362 15.73 1.45 -26.98
C ASP A 362 14.62 2.38 -26.43
N ILE A 363 13.38 2.16 -26.85
CA ILE A 363 12.23 2.96 -26.40
C ILE A 363 12.05 2.90 -24.88
N TYR A 364 12.42 1.79 -24.23
CA TYR A 364 12.31 1.61 -22.79
C TYR A 364 13.35 2.46 -22.03
N SER A 365 14.57 2.54 -22.54
CA SER A 365 15.63 3.41 -22.02
C SER A 365 15.20 4.88 -22.05
N TYR A 366 14.63 5.32 -23.18
CA TYR A 366 14.08 6.68 -23.30
C TYR A 366 12.88 6.90 -22.38
N THR A 367 11.99 5.91 -22.25
CA THR A 367 10.83 5.98 -21.35
C THR A 367 11.28 6.12 -19.89
N SER A 368 12.29 5.38 -19.45
CA SER A 368 12.86 5.51 -18.10
C SER A 368 13.57 6.85 -17.90
N ALA A 369 14.33 7.33 -18.89
CA ALA A 369 14.92 8.67 -18.82
C ALA A 369 13.86 9.77 -18.70
N LEU A 370 12.77 9.65 -19.47
CA LEU A 370 11.61 10.53 -19.38
C LEU A 370 10.91 10.40 -18.03
N ALA A 371 10.85 9.20 -17.44
CA ALA A 371 10.25 8.96 -16.13
C ALA A 371 11.03 9.65 -15.00
N VAL A 372 12.36 9.63 -15.06
CA VAL A 372 13.22 10.40 -14.15
C VAL A 372 12.96 11.90 -14.33
N ALA A 373 13.01 12.40 -15.57
CA ALA A 373 12.71 13.81 -15.85
C ALA A 373 11.29 14.22 -15.41
N ALA A 374 10.30 13.32 -15.52
CA ALA A 374 8.93 13.56 -15.09
C ALA A 374 8.78 13.61 -13.56
N ARG A 375 9.65 12.93 -12.80
CA ARG A 375 9.71 12.97 -11.32
C ARG A 375 10.36 14.24 -10.79
N ASP A 376 11.31 14.81 -11.53
CA ASP A 376 11.98 16.06 -11.17
C ASP A 376 11.01 17.25 -11.20
N HIS A 377 10.64 17.78 -10.02
CA HIS A 377 9.72 18.90 -9.88
C HIS A 377 10.32 20.25 -10.32
N THR A 378 11.65 20.35 -10.38
CA THR A 378 12.36 21.58 -10.78
C THR A 378 12.26 21.84 -12.28
N LEU A 379 12.10 20.77 -13.07
CA LEU A 379 12.06 20.85 -14.53
C LEU A 379 10.71 21.41 -15.02
N PRO A 380 10.66 22.48 -15.84
CA PRO A 380 9.40 23.08 -16.30
C PRO A 380 8.61 22.17 -17.24
N ALA A 381 7.30 22.34 -17.32
CA ALA A 381 6.44 21.55 -18.21
C ALA A 381 6.85 21.65 -19.70
N SER A 382 7.28 22.84 -20.15
CA SER A 382 7.77 23.08 -21.52
C SER A 382 9.02 22.25 -21.85
N HIS A 383 9.96 22.14 -20.92
CA HIS A 383 11.17 21.35 -21.09
C HIS A 383 10.86 19.86 -21.14
N LEU A 384 9.90 19.38 -20.33
CA LEU A 384 9.48 17.97 -20.37
C LEU A 384 8.86 17.63 -21.73
N LEU A 385 8.05 18.53 -22.29
CA LEU A 385 7.52 18.39 -23.65
C LEU A 385 8.60 18.42 -24.72
N ALA A 386 9.58 19.33 -24.60
CA ALA A 386 10.69 19.41 -25.55
C ALA A 386 11.54 18.13 -25.54
N LEU A 387 11.78 17.55 -24.35
CA LEU A 387 12.45 16.25 -24.23
C LEU A 387 11.66 15.14 -24.92
N PHE A 388 10.34 15.09 -24.71
CA PHE A 388 9.47 14.12 -25.38
C PHE A 388 9.45 14.32 -26.90
N GLN A 389 9.34 15.56 -27.39
CA GLN A 389 9.40 15.86 -28.82
C GLN A 389 10.74 15.49 -29.44
N ARG A 390 11.84 15.82 -28.75
CA ARG A 390 13.19 15.45 -29.20
C ARG A 390 13.35 13.93 -29.29
N MET A 391 12.82 13.18 -28.32
CA MET A 391 12.77 11.72 -28.38
C MET A 391 12.05 11.27 -29.65
N LEU A 392 10.83 11.77 -29.90
CA LEU A 392 10.06 11.44 -31.12
C LEU A 392 10.80 11.79 -32.43
N SER A 393 11.59 12.86 -32.45
CA SER A 393 12.37 13.24 -33.63
C SER A 393 13.66 12.43 -33.80
N SER A 394 14.27 12.00 -32.69
CA SER A 394 15.55 11.30 -32.68
C SER A 394 15.45 9.80 -32.91
N THR A 395 14.29 9.21 -32.62
CA THR A 395 14.08 7.77 -32.72
C THR A 395 13.04 7.48 -33.79
N SER A 396 13.32 6.52 -34.68
CA SER A 396 12.30 5.89 -35.52
C SER A 396 11.33 5.00 -34.74
N LEU A 397 11.39 5.03 -33.40
CA LEU A 397 10.59 4.21 -32.50
C LEU A 397 9.30 4.94 -32.13
N ALA A 398 8.16 4.28 -32.32
CA ALA A 398 6.87 4.80 -31.92
C ALA A 398 6.76 4.85 -30.39
N PRO A 399 6.24 5.94 -29.79
CA PRO A 399 6.04 6.03 -28.35
C PRO A 399 5.01 4.99 -27.90
N THR A 400 5.29 4.37 -26.76
CA THR A 400 4.37 3.41 -26.14
C THR A 400 3.36 4.12 -25.25
N ILE A 401 2.32 3.40 -24.82
CA ILE A 401 1.34 3.86 -23.82
C ILE A 401 2.05 4.32 -22.55
N ALA A 402 3.00 3.52 -22.05
CA ALA A 402 3.79 3.86 -20.88
C ALA A 402 4.54 5.20 -21.04
N THR A 403 5.08 5.46 -22.24
CA THR A 403 5.78 6.70 -22.56
C THR A 403 4.85 7.91 -22.43
N HIS A 404 3.65 7.82 -23.00
CA HIS A 404 2.62 8.86 -22.89
C HIS A 404 2.12 9.03 -21.45
N THR A 405 1.86 7.94 -20.74
CA THR A 405 1.40 7.95 -19.34
C THR A 405 2.40 8.63 -18.42
N VAL A 406 3.70 8.36 -18.60
CA VAL A 406 4.80 9.02 -17.87
C VAL A 406 4.80 10.53 -18.11
N LEU A 407 4.72 10.96 -19.37
CA LEU A 407 4.66 12.38 -19.74
C LEU A 407 3.46 13.07 -19.07
N ILE A 408 2.28 12.48 -19.22
CA ILE A 408 1.01 13.01 -18.68
C ILE A 408 1.09 13.16 -17.16
N ARG A 409 1.57 12.14 -16.46
CA ARG A 409 1.77 12.20 -14.99
C ARG A 409 2.78 13.27 -14.59
N GLY A 410 3.87 13.41 -15.35
CA GLY A 410 4.85 14.49 -15.16
C GLY A 410 4.22 15.88 -15.27
N LEU A 411 3.36 16.09 -16.27
CA LEU A 411 2.64 17.36 -16.47
C LEU A 411 1.62 17.63 -15.35
N LEU A 412 0.92 16.59 -14.88
CA LEU A 412 -0.02 16.69 -13.76
C LEU A 412 0.67 17.07 -12.44
N ARG A 413 1.88 16.54 -12.19
CA ARG A 413 2.69 16.91 -11.01
C ARG A 413 3.09 18.38 -11.02
N ARG A 414 3.37 18.93 -12.21
CA ARG A 414 3.68 20.34 -12.46
C ARG A 414 2.44 21.25 -12.53
N LYS A 415 1.30 20.78 -12.01
CA LYS A 415 0.03 21.53 -11.96
C LYS A 415 -0.39 22.11 -13.32
N SER A 416 -0.06 21.45 -14.43
CA SER A 416 -0.35 21.90 -15.81
C SER A 416 -1.41 21.01 -16.51
N PRO A 417 -2.66 20.95 -16.01
CA PRO A 417 -3.66 19.98 -16.48
C PRO A 417 -4.10 20.22 -17.93
N ARG A 418 -4.08 21.47 -18.42
CA ARG A 418 -4.47 21.79 -19.82
C ARG A 418 -3.51 21.19 -20.85
N ILE A 419 -2.20 21.25 -20.56
CA ILE A 419 -1.17 20.64 -21.42
C ILE A 419 -1.24 19.11 -21.31
N ALA A 420 -1.49 18.58 -20.10
CA ALA A 420 -1.71 17.16 -19.92
C ALA A 420 -2.93 16.68 -20.72
N LEU A 421 -4.00 17.48 -20.81
CA LEU A 421 -5.19 17.20 -21.59
C LEU A 421 -4.91 17.11 -23.09
N SER A 422 -4.13 18.02 -23.66
CA SER A 422 -3.73 17.92 -25.08
C SER A 422 -2.87 16.69 -25.35
N CYS A 423 -2.00 16.31 -24.41
CA CYS A 423 -1.23 15.06 -24.51
C CYS A 423 -2.12 13.82 -24.40
N TRP A 424 -3.14 13.86 -23.54
CA TRP A 424 -4.13 12.79 -23.40
C TRP A 424 -4.93 12.58 -24.68
N TYR A 425 -5.44 13.64 -25.31
CA TYR A 425 -6.14 13.51 -26.60
C TYR A 425 -5.22 12.99 -27.71
N ARG A 426 -3.95 13.38 -27.71
CA ARG A 426 -2.96 12.78 -28.63
C ARG A 426 -2.78 11.29 -28.39
N LEU A 427 -2.69 10.85 -27.13
CA LEU A 427 -2.66 9.41 -26.81
C LEU A 427 -3.91 8.70 -27.31
N ARG A 428 -5.11 9.23 -27.04
CA ARG A 428 -6.37 8.62 -27.53
C ARG A 428 -6.43 8.53 -29.06
N ALA A 429 -5.91 9.53 -29.77
CA ALA A 429 -5.85 9.52 -31.23
C ALA A 429 -4.93 8.42 -31.80
N THR A 430 -4.00 7.86 -31.01
CA THR A 430 -3.16 6.74 -31.45
C THR A 430 -3.93 5.41 -31.56
N GLY A 431 -5.09 5.29 -30.92
CA GLY A 431 -5.86 4.03 -30.88
C GLY A 431 -5.21 2.91 -30.05
N LEU A 432 -4.16 3.21 -29.28
CA LEU A 432 -3.51 2.23 -28.41
C LEU A 432 -4.45 1.81 -27.25
N PRO A 433 -4.59 0.51 -26.94
CA PRO A 433 -5.51 0.01 -25.92
C PRO A 433 -5.04 0.42 -24.52
N LEU A 434 -5.86 1.19 -23.80
CA LEU A 434 -5.46 1.76 -22.51
C LEU A 434 -5.18 0.65 -21.47
N ASP A 435 -4.02 0.74 -20.80
CA ASP A 435 -3.76 -0.04 -19.60
C ASP A 435 -4.35 0.65 -18.36
N ALA A 436 -4.37 -0.06 -17.22
CA ALA A 436 -4.95 0.46 -15.97
C ALA A 436 -4.26 1.77 -15.50
N GLU A 437 -2.97 1.93 -15.76
CA GLU A 437 -2.18 3.11 -15.38
C GLU A 437 -2.50 4.32 -16.29
N ALA A 438 -2.67 4.09 -17.59
CA ALA A 438 -3.07 5.10 -18.56
C ALA A 438 -4.52 5.53 -18.32
N LEU A 439 -5.43 4.59 -18.02
CA LEU A 439 -6.80 4.91 -17.63
C LEU A 439 -6.80 5.80 -16.37
N ALA A 440 -6.08 5.42 -15.32
CA ALA A 440 -5.96 6.21 -14.10
C ALA A 440 -5.42 7.63 -14.39
N ALA A 441 -4.38 7.75 -15.23
CA ALA A 441 -3.85 9.05 -15.66
C ALA A 441 -4.89 9.87 -16.45
N GLY A 442 -5.65 9.23 -17.35
CA GLY A 442 -6.75 9.86 -18.09
C GLY A 442 -7.86 10.40 -17.18
N LEU A 443 -8.31 9.61 -16.21
CA LEU A 443 -9.28 10.02 -15.20
C LEU A 443 -8.80 11.24 -14.41
N GLN A 444 -7.53 11.24 -13.99
CA GLN A 444 -6.93 12.38 -13.31
C GLN A 444 -6.85 13.63 -14.20
N VAL A 445 -6.43 13.49 -15.46
CA VAL A 445 -6.31 14.61 -16.41
C VAL A 445 -7.66 15.26 -16.63
N LEU A 446 -8.67 14.47 -17.01
CA LEU A 446 -10.02 14.96 -17.29
C LEU A 446 -10.61 15.64 -16.05
N THR A 447 -10.50 15.01 -14.89
CA THR A 447 -10.98 15.58 -13.62
C THR A 447 -10.29 16.91 -13.30
N ARG A 448 -8.96 16.96 -13.34
CA ARG A 448 -8.18 18.18 -13.03
C ARG A 448 -8.29 19.27 -14.09
N ALA A 449 -8.73 18.94 -15.30
CA ALA A 449 -9.11 19.90 -16.32
C ALA A 449 -10.52 20.48 -16.12
N GLY A 450 -11.26 20.03 -15.09
CA GLY A 450 -12.63 20.46 -14.82
C GLY A 450 -13.70 19.63 -15.55
N LEU A 451 -13.35 18.43 -16.01
CA LEU A 451 -14.22 17.55 -16.82
C LEU A 451 -14.46 16.18 -16.13
N PRO A 452 -14.95 16.12 -14.88
CA PRO A 452 -15.13 14.86 -14.16
C PRO A 452 -16.21 13.95 -14.78
N HIS A 453 -17.22 14.51 -15.45
CA HIS A 453 -18.24 13.72 -16.17
C HIS A 453 -17.64 12.99 -17.38
N HIS A 454 -16.69 13.62 -18.11
CA HIS A 454 -15.95 12.94 -19.18
C HIS A 454 -15.00 11.88 -18.63
N ALA A 455 -14.42 12.09 -17.44
CA ALA A 455 -13.65 11.05 -16.77
C ALA A 455 -14.52 9.82 -16.49
N TRP A 456 -15.73 10.01 -15.97
CA TRP A 456 -16.65 8.90 -15.74
C TRP A 456 -17.12 8.24 -17.05
N ALA A 457 -17.44 9.02 -18.08
CA ALA A 457 -17.80 8.47 -19.39
C ALA A 457 -16.67 7.60 -19.99
N LEU A 458 -15.41 8.05 -19.86
CA LEU A 458 -14.24 7.26 -20.25
C LEU A 458 -14.17 5.94 -19.45
N LEU A 459 -14.42 5.98 -18.14
CA LEU A 459 -14.44 4.77 -17.32
C LEU A 459 -15.52 3.79 -17.81
N GLU A 460 -16.75 4.25 -18.02
CA GLU A 460 -17.83 3.38 -18.51
C GLU A 460 -17.48 2.82 -19.91
N GLU A 461 -16.92 3.63 -20.81
CA GLU A 461 -16.48 3.20 -22.14
C GLU A 461 -15.47 2.03 -22.06
N GLU A 462 -14.42 2.18 -21.25
CA GLU A 462 -13.38 1.14 -21.10
C GLU A 462 -13.92 -0.10 -20.37
N MET A 463 -14.83 0.08 -19.41
CA MET A 463 -15.49 -1.02 -18.71
C MET A 463 -16.43 -1.80 -19.64
N HIS A 464 -17.14 -1.11 -20.54
CA HIS A 464 -17.95 -1.74 -21.58
C HIS A 464 -17.08 -2.47 -22.60
N ALA A 465 -15.97 -1.88 -23.02
CA ALA A 465 -15.02 -2.49 -23.96
C ALA A 465 -14.35 -3.76 -23.40
N ALA A 466 -14.04 -3.76 -22.09
CA ALA A 466 -13.48 -4.93 -21.40
C ALA A 466 -14.47 -6.11 -21.30
N GLY A 467 -15.77 -5.82 -21.37
CA GLY A 467 -16.86 -6.79 -21.22
C GLY A 467 -17.17 -7.13 -19.76
N LYS A 468 -18.39 -7.65 -19.53
CA LYS A 468 -18.87 -8.10 -18.22
C LYS A 468 -17.94 -9.20 -17.68
N GLY A 469 -17.02 -8.87 -16.77
CA GLY A 469 -16.13 -9.83 -16.11
C GLY A 469 -14.64 -9.51 -16.10
N LYS A 470 -14.17 -8.62 -16.99
CA LYS A 470 -12.78 -8.10 -16.95
C LYS A 470 -12.67 -6.72 -16.30
N GLY A 471 -13.80 -6.16 -15.85
CA GLY A 471 -13.88 -4.82 -15.29
C GLY A 471 -12.86 -4.53 -14.19
N GLY A 472 -12.74 -5.42 -13.20
CA GLY A 472 -11.78 -5.24 -12.09
C GLY A 472 -10.30 -5.32 -12.49
N GLU A 473 -9.99 -5.76 -13.71
CA GLU A 473 -8.61 -5.71 -14.24
C GLU A 473 -8.28 -4.33 -14.83
N VAL A 474 -9.28 -3.67 -15.41
CA VAL A 474 -9.13 -2.35 -16.04
C VAL A 474 -9.22 -1.26 -14.99
N PHE A 475 -10.24 -1.29 -14.13
CA PHE A 475 -10.40 -0.34 -13.04
C PHE A 475 -9.94 -0.95 -11.71
N THR A 476 -8.76 -0.56 -11.26
CA THR A 476 -8.12 -1.07 -10.04
C THR A 476 -8.35 -0.13 -8.86
N THR A 477 -8.14 -0.60 -7.62
CA THR A 477 -8.17 0.26 -6.42
C THR A 477 -7.16 1.40 -6.49
N ILE A 478 -6.02 1.19 -7.17
CA ILE A 478 -5.02 2.26 -7.44
C ILE A 478 -5.64 3.34 -8.34
N ALA A 479 -6.29 2.95 -9.44
CA ALA A 479 -6.96 3.89 -10.34
C ALA A 479 -8.10 4.65 -9.65
N LEU A 480 -8.90 3.97 -8.82
CA LEU A 480 -9.90 4.60 -7.97
C LEU A 480 -9.26 5.64 -7.05
N ASN A 481 -8.26 5.26 -6.27
CA ASN A 481 -7.58 6.16 -5.34
C ASN A 481 -6.97 7.39 -6.04
N GLU A 482 -6.35 7.19 -7.20
CA GLU A 482 -5.83 8.27 -8.03
C GLU A 482 -6.93 9.24 -8.49
N TRP A 483 -8.08 8.72 -8.88
CA TRP A 483 -9.23 9.54 -9.27
C TRP A 483 -9.85 10.28 -8.09
N LEU A 484 -10.04 9.63 -6.94
CA LEU A 484 -10.56 10.28 -5.73
C LEU A 484 -9.66 11.42 -5.24
N VAL A 485 -8.33 11.26 -5.33
CA VAL A 485 -7.38 12.35 -5.04
C VAL A 485 -7.55 13.51 -6.03
N ALA A 486 -7.76 13.23 -7.31
CA ALA A 486 -8.03 14.27 -8.30
C ALA A 486 -9.33 15.02 -7.98
N LEU A 487 -10.41 14.32 -7.60
CA LEU A 487 -11.70 14.90 -7.21
C LEU A 487 -11.57 15.79 -5.96
N ASN A 488 -10.82 15.36 -4.95
CA ASN A 488 -10.51 16.18 -3.79
C ASN A 488 -9.72 17.45 -4.17
N ARG A 489 -8.74 17.34 -5.07
CA ARG A 489 -7.96 18.50 -5.53
C ARG A 489 -8.81 19.52 -6.28
N THR A 490 -9.89 19.08 -6.93
CA THR A 490 -10.89 19.92 -7.63
C THR A 490 -12.09 20.29 -6.77
N ALA A 491 -12.02 20.10 -5.45
CA ALA A 491 -13.09 20.45 -4.51
C ALA A 491 -14.44 19.78 -4.82
N ARG A 492 -14.41 18.50 -5.19
CA ARG A 492 -15.60 17.66 -5.42
C ARG A 492 -15.69 16.47 -4.44
N PRO A 493 -15.77 16.73 -3.11
CA PRO A 493 -15.90 15.64 -2.14
C PRO A 493 -17.23 14.90 -2.28
N ASP A 494 -18.29 15.55 -2.78
CA ASP A 494 -19.59 14.94 -3.10
C ASP A 494 -19.47 13.72 -4.04
N VAL A 495 -18.63 13.84 -5.08
CA VAL A 495 -18.36 12.73 -6.00
C VAL A 495 -17.56 11.63 -5.32
N VAL A 496 -16.66 11.99 -4.39
CA VAL A 496 -15.89 10.99 -3.63
C VAL A 496 -16.80 10.11 -2.78
N PHE A 497 -17.77 10.71 -2.08
CA PHE A 497 -18.77 9.94 -1.32
C PHE A 497 -19.66 9.10 -2.25
N ALA A 498 -20.06 9.63 -3.42
CA ALA A 498 -20.82 8.87 -4.41
C ALA A 498 -20.04 7.64 -4.93
N LEU A 499 -18.76 7.82 -5.26
CA LEU A 499 -17.89 6.75 -5.74
C LEU A 499 -17.54 5.75 -4.65
N TRP A 500 -17.47 6.17 -3.39
CA TRP A 500 -17.25 5.27 -2.26
C TRP A 500 -18.32 4.18 -2.18
N ASP A 501 -19.60 4.57 -2.32
CA ASP A 501 -20.71 3.60 -2.31
C ASP A 501 -20.83 2.87 -3.66
N ALA A 502 -20.55 3.54 -4.77
CA ALA A 502 -20.74 2.99 -6.10
C ALA A 502 -19.64 2.01 -6.54
N ALA A 503 -18.38 2.18 -6.11
CA ALA A 503 -17.26 1.41 -6.64
C ALA A 503 -17.32 -0.10 -6.37
N PRO A 504 -17.72 -0.57 -5.16
CA PRO A 504 -17.95 -2.00 -4.91
C PRO A 504 -19.03 -2.60 -5.82
N VAL A 505 -20.13 -1.87 -5.99
CA VAL A 505 -21.32 -2.33 -6.71
C VAL A 505 -21.08 -2.32 -8.22
N LEU A 506 -20.67 -1.19 -8.78
CA LEU A 506 -20.55 -1.00 -10.23
C LEU A 506 -19.30 -1.65 -10.82
N TYR A 507 -18.20 -1.66 -10.06
CA TYR A 507 -16.89 -2.02 -10.60
C TYR A 507 -16.25 -3.23 -9.90
N GLY A 508 -16.84 -3.72 -8.80
CA GLY A 508 -16.25 -4.77 -7.98
C GLY A 508 -14.94 -4.36 -7.30
N VAL A 509 -14.70 -3.05 -7.18
CA VAL A 509 -13.47 -2.50 -6.58
C VAL A 509 -13.73 -2.16 -5.13
N GLN A 510 -13.04 -2.86 -4.23
CA GLN A 510 -13.14 -2.63 -2.80
C GLN A 510 -12.27 -1.44 -2.36
N PRO A 511 -12.80 -0.54 -1.52
CA PRO A 511 -12.01 0.47 -0.84
C PRO A 511 -10.89 -0.14 0.00
N ASP A 512 -9.70 0.45 -0.06
CA ASP A 512 -8.57 0.09 0.79
C ASP A 512 -8.29 1.16 1.86
N THR A 513 -7.26 0.93 2.67
CA THR A 513 -6.76 1.87 3.68
C THR A 513 -6.49 3.28 3.13
N ARG A 514 -5.99 3.37 1.89
CA ARG A 514 -5.73 4.65 1.25
C ARG A 514 -7.03 5.31 0.78
N THR A 515 -7.99 4.54 0.28
CA THR A 515 -9.34 5.04 -0.03
C THR A 515 -9.99 5.66 1.20
N LEU A 516 -9.89 5.02 2.36
CA LEU A 516 -10.41 5.57 3.63
C LEU A 516 -9.70 6.87 4.03
N SER A 517 -8.38 6.94 3.88
CA SER A 517 -7.62 8.18 4.15
C SER A 517 -8.10 9.32 3.25
N ILE A 518 -8.37 9.04 1.97
CA ILE A 518 -8.91 10.01 1.01
C ILE A 518 -10.34 10.42 1.40
N LEU A 519 -11.19 9.48 1.84
CA LEU A 519 -12.55 9.75 2.33
C LEU A 519 -12.53 10.69 3.55
N LEU A 520 -11.64 10.46 4.52
CA LEU A 520 -11.47 11.33 5.69
C LEU A 520 -10.98 12.73 5.30
N GLN A 521 -10.10 12.83 4.29
CA GLN A 521 -9.73 14.11 3.70
C GLN A 521 -10.91 14.80 3.01
N SER A 522 -11.72 14.05 2.26
CA SER A 522 -12.94 14.54 1.61
C SER A 522 -13.96 15.05 2.62
N ALA A 523 -14.10 14.37 3.76
CA ALA A 523 -14.97 14.79 4.87
C ALA A 523 -14.56 16.15 5.45
N ARG A 524 -13.26 16.37 5.68
CA ARG A 524 -12.73 17.68 6.12
C ARG A 524 -13.02 18.76 5.08
N LEU A 525 -12.79 18.45 3.82
CA LEU A 525 -13.04 19.36 2.70
C LEU A 525 -14.52 19.71 2.56
N ALA A 526 -15.41 18.72 2.67
CA ALA A 526 -16.86 18.90 2.65
C ALA A 526 -17.31 19.80 3.80
N ARG A 527 -16.82 19.55 5.03
CA ARG A 527 -17.12 20.38 6.19
C ARG A 527 -16.73 21.85 5.97
N ARG A 528 -15.59 22.11 5.34
CA ARG A 528 -15.17 23.48 4.97
C ARG A 528 -16.11 24.11 3.96
N LEU A 529 -16.38 23.43 2.84
CA LEU A 529 -17.25 23.94 1.78
C LEU A 529 -18.70 24.15 2.28
N ASP A 530 -19.19 23.31 3.20
CA ASP A 530 -20.48 23.46 3.87
C ASP A 530 -20.49 24.63 4.88
N GLY A 531 -19.31 25.01 5.38
CA GLY A 531 -19.08 26.17 6.23
C GLY A 531 -19.23 27.48 5.46
N GLU A 532 -18.68 27.53 4.26
CA GLU A 532 -18.67 28.70 3.36
C GLU A 532 -20.00 28.85 2.60
N SER A 533 -20.78 27.78 2.44
CA SER A 533 -22.01 27.78 1.64
C SER A 533 -23.28 27.98 2.48
N VAL A 534 -24.15 28.90 2.05
CA VAL A 534 -25.51 29.10 2.61
C VAL A 534 -26.33 27.80 2.55
N ALA A 535 -26.18 27.01 1.49
CA ALA A 535 -26.86 25.73 1.37
C ALA A 535 -26.42 24.74 2.47
N GLY A 536 -25.14 24.78 2.87
CA GLY A 536 -24.61 23.99 3.97
C GLY A 536 -25.14 24.43 5.33
N ALA A 537 -25.32 25.74 5.55
CA ALA A 537 -25.98 26.28 6.75
C ALA A 537 -27.45 25.85 6.83
N VAL A 538 -28.22 25.97 5.73
CA VAL A 538 -29.61 25.52 5.65
C VAL A 538 -29.73 24.02 5.89
N MET A 539 -28.78 23.23 5.40
CA MET A 539 -28.77 21.78 5.58
C MET A 539 -28.51 21.37 7.04
N ARG A 540 -27.66 22.10 7.76
CA ARG A 540 -27.47 21.93 9.21
C ARG A 540 -28.74 22.24 9.99
N LEU A 541 -29.37 23.37 9.68
CA LEU A 541 -30.68 23.72 10.26
C LEU A 541 -31.74 22.64 9.96
N LYS A 542 -31.75 22.09 8.74
CA LYS A 542 -32.66 20.98 8.40
C LYS A 542 -32.41 19.71 9.22
N LEU A 543 -31.18 19.42 9.64
CA LEU A 543 -30.91 18.29 10.53
C LEU A 543 -31.33 18.59 11.97
N GLU A 544 -31.06 19.80 12.45
CA GLU A 544 -31.37 20.23 13.82
C GLU A 544 -32.88 20.38 14.05
N PHE A 545 -33.59 21.03 13.13
CA PHE A 545 -35.03 21.29 13.23
C PHE A 545 -35.90 20.22 12.57
N GLY A 546 -35.32 19.46 11.64
CA GLY A 546 -36.06 18.59 10.72
C GLY A 546 -35.91 17.10 11.01
N ARG A 547 -35.84 16.68 12.28
CA ARG A 547 -36.34 15.35 12.68
C ARG A 547 -37.84 15.32 12.37
N ASN A 548 -38.17 15.26 11.09
CA ASN A 548 -39.52 15.09 10.59
C ASN A 548 -39.81 13.60 10.80
N PRO A 549 -40.60 13.23 11.81
CA PRO A 549 -40.83 11.82 12.17
C PRO A 549 -41.53 11.03 11.05
N PHE A 550 -41.94 11.72 9.98
CA PHE A 550 -42.66 11.19 8.83
C PHE A 550 -41.78 10.92 7.60
N ARG A 551 -40.47 11.21 7.62
CA ARG A 551 -39.57 10.66 6.60
C ARG A 551 -39.31 9.20 6.94
N SER A 552 -40.20 8.34 6.44
CA SER A 552 -39.95 6.91 6.33
C SER A 552 -38.60 6.74 5.65
N HIS A 553 -37.63 6.17 6.38
CA HIS A 553 -36.48 5.56 5.78
C HIS A 553 -37.03 4.44 4.91
N THR A 554 -37.22 4.70 3.62
CA THR A 554 -37.34 3.65 2.62
C THR A 554 -35.98 2.97 2.55
N SER A 555 -35.67 2.12 3.53
CA SER A 555 -34.80 0.98 3.32
C SER A 555 -35.49 0.14 2.26
N THR A 556 -35.12 0.36 1.01
CA THR A 556 -35.49 -0.54 -0.08
C THR A 556 -34.74 -1.85 0.15
N ASP A 557 -35.26 -2.67 1.06
CA ASP A 557 -34.99 -4.10 1.14
C ASP A 557 -35.76 -4.74 -0.01
N VAL A 558 -35.16 -4.76 -1.21
CA VAL A 558 -35.72 -5.48 -2.37
C VAL A 558 -34.59 -6.09 -3.19
N ASP A 559 -34.73 -7.41 -3.38
CA ASP A 559 -33.93 -8.38 -4.16
C ASP A 559 -33.79 -8.08 -5.67
N ASP A 560 -33.67 -6.81 -6.09
CA ASP A 560 -33.49 -6.46 -7.50
C ASP A 560 -32.13 -5.78 -7.73
N ASP A 561 -31.07 -6.60 -7.75
CA ASP A 561 -29.67 -6.18 -7.96
C ASP A 561 -29.51 -5.29 -9.21
N LEU A 562 -30.29 -5.53 -10.26
CA LEU A 562 -30.27 -4.72 -11.48
C LEU A 562 -30.84 -3.32 -11.26
N ALA A 563 -31.96 -3.22 -10.53
CA ALA A 563 -32.52 -1.93 -10.14
C ALA A 563 -31.57 -1.16 -9.21
N HIS A 564 -30.80 -1.88 -8.39
CA HIS A 564 -29.78 -1.29 -7.52
C HIS A 564 -28.62 -0.70 -8.33
N GLU A 565 -28.02 -1.45 -9.27
CA GLU A 565 -26.95 -0.94 -10.14
C GLU A 565 -27.39 0.31 -10.91
N ASP A 566 -28.58 0.30 -11.51
CA ASP A 566 -29.11 1.44 -12.28
C ASP A 566 -29.39 2.65 -11.38
N ALA A 567 -29.90 2.45 -10.15
CA ALA A 567 -30.09 3.52 -9.18
C ALA A 567 -28.77 4.15 -8.74
N VAL A 568 -27.73 3.33 -8.51
CA VAL A 568 -26.38 3.78 -8.17
C VAL A 568 -25.77 4.59 -9.32
N LYS A 569 -25.89 4.10 -10.57
CA LYS A 569 -25.46 4.84 -11.77
C LYS A 569 -26.20 6.16 -11.94
N ALA A 570 -27.53 6.17 -11.73
CA ALA A 570 -28.33 7.38 -11.81
C ALA A 570 -27.94 8.41 -10.74
N ASN A 571 -27.63 7.97 -9.52
CA ASN A 571 -27.13 8.84 -8.46
C ASN A 571 -25.76 9.44 -8.83
N LEU A 572 -24.83 8.62 -9.33
CA LEU A 572 -23.52 9.10 -9.75
C LEU A 572 -23.61 10.09 -10.93
N ALA A 573 -24.45 9.80 -11.92
CA ALA A 573 -24.76 10.70 -13.03
C ALA A 573 -25.34 12.04 -12.55
N LYS A 574 -26.23 12.00 -11.55
CA LYS A 574 -26.85 13.20 -10.96
C LYS A 574 -25.82 14.09 -10.25
N VAL A 575 -24.85 13.50 -9.56
CA VAL A 575 -23.79 14.23 -8.85
C VAL A 575 -22.75 14.78 -9.84
N LEU A 576 -22.33 13.99 -10.83
CA LEU A 576 -21.35 14.40 -11.83
C LEU A 576 -21.90 15.42 -12.84
N GLY A 577 -23.18 15.29 -13.19
CA GLY A 577 -23.85 16.02 -14.25
C GLY A 577 -23.81 15.31 -15.60
N PRO A 578 -24.71 15.64 -16.54
CA PRO A 578 -24.69 15.09 -17.89
C PRO A 578 -23.43 15.53 -18.64
N ALA A 579 -22.93 14.64 -19.52
CA ALA A 579 -21.73 14.89 -20.33
C ALA A 579 -21.90 16.02 -21.38
N SER A 580 -23.13 16.51 -21.58
CA SER A 580 -23.44 17.62 -22.49
C SER A 580 -23.16 19.01 -21.88
N LEU A 581 -22.95 19.11 -20.57
CA LEU A 581 -22.70 20.40 -19.93
C LEU A 581 -21.26 20.88 -20.18
N PRO A 582 -21.06 22.12 -20.67
CA PRO A 582 -19.73 22.65 -20.94
C PRO A 582 -18.92 22.96 -19.66
N SER A 583 -19.60 23.10 -18.52
CA SER A 583 -18.99 23.40 -17.23
C SER A 583 -19.32 22.32 -16.20
N PRO A 584 -18.37 21.92 -15.33
CA PRO A 584 -18.64 20.96 -14.27
C PRO A 584 -19.67 21.50 -13.27
N HIS A 585 -20.48 20.62 -12.69
CA HIS A 585 -21.30 21.01 -11.55
C HIS A 585 -20.40 21.48 -10.40
N ALA A 586 -20.81 22.59 -9.78
CA ALA A 586 -20.28 23.00 -8.49
C ALA A 586 -20.65 21.98 -7.41
N TYR A 587 -19.84 21.93 -6.35
CA TYR A 587 -20.14 21.15 -5.17
C TYR A 587 -21.54 21.48 -4.63
N LYS A 588 -22.33 20.44 -4.34
CA LYS A 588 -23.66 20.56 -3.73
C LYS A 588 -23.61 19.90 -2.35
N PRO A 589 -23.81 20.67 -1.26
CA PRO A 589 -23.99 20.10 0.08
C PRO A 589 -25.11 19.06 0.04
N ALA A 590 -24.81 17.84 0.47
CA ALA A 590 -25.75 16.73 0.45
C ALA A 590 -25.61 15.87 1.71
N LEU A 591 -26.75 15.36 2.20
CA LEU A 591 -26.76 14.38 3.28
C LEU A 591 -26.32 13.04 2.71
N TRP A 592 -25.41 12.38 3.40
CA TRP A 592 -24.91 11.07 3.04
C TRP A 592 -25.46 10.03 4.01
N HIS A 593 -26.26 9.08 3.51
CA HIS A 593 -26.98 8.10 4.35
C HIS A 593 -27.72 8.77 5.53
N GLY A 594 -28.35 9.92 5.28
CA GLY A 594 -29.09 10.69 6.28
C GLY A 594 -28.25 11.48 7.28
N CYS A 595 -26.92 11.49 7.16
CA CYS A 595 -26.02 12.22 8.05
C CYS A 595 -25.07 13.17 7.29
N LEU A 596 -24.32 13.99 8.03
CA LEU A 596 -23.33 14.87 7.43
C LEU A 596 -22.14 14.05 6.90
N PRO A 597 -21.47 14.48 5.82
CA PRO A 597 -20.36 13.72 5.23
C PRO A 597 -19.24 13.37 6.21
N HIS A 598 -18.94 14.28 7.16
CA HIS A 598 -17.94 14.02 8.19
C HIS A 598 -18.40 13.06 9.29
N GLU A 599 -19.69 13.05 9.63
CA GLU A 599 -20.28 12.07 10.55
C GLU A 599 -20.27 10.68 9.90
N TYR A 600 -20.62 10.59 8.61
CA TYR A 600 -20.53 9.35 7.84
C TYR A 600 -19.10 8.82 7.80
N ALA A 601 -18.12 9.65 7.41
CA ALA A 601 -16.72 9.24 7.38
C ALA A 601 -16.19 8.83 8.77
N ARG A 602 -16.67 9.49 9.84
CA ARG A 602 -16.35 9.10 11.22
C ARG A 602 -16.84 7.68 11.53
N ARG A 603 -18.10 7.38 11.21
CA ARG A 603 -18.69 6.04 11.37
C ARG A 603 -17.98 4.98 10.55
N VAL A 604 -17.64 5.28 9.30
CA VAL A 604 -16.90 4.37 8.42
C VAL A 604 -15.52 4.03 9.01
N PHE A 605 -14.78 5.02 9.51
CA PHE A 605 -13.49 4.77 10.15
C PHE A 605 -13.63 3.90 11.39
N VAL A 606 -14.55 4.23 12.29
CA VAL A 606 -14.79 3.43 13.50
C VAL A 606 -15.20 2.01 13.11
N GLN A 607 -16.11 1.84 12.15
CA GLN A 607 -16.49 0.53 11.65
C GLN A 607 -15.30 -0.25 11.10
N ALA A 608 -14.47 0.34 10.23
CA ALA A 608 -13.27 -0.31 9.69
C ALA A 608 -12.25 -0.67 10.79
N LEU A 609 -12.13 0.17 11.83
CA LEU A 609 -11.27 -0.08 12.98
C LEU A 609 -11.72 -1.31 13.78
N PHE A 610 -13.02 -1.43 14.04
CA PHE A 610 -13.60 -2.57 14.76
C PHE A 610 -13.66 -3.83 13.90
N ASP A 611 -13.91 -3.71 12.59
CA ASP A 611 -13.89 -4.83 11.64
C ASP A 611 -12.47 -5.43 11.54
N ALA A 612 -11.43 -4.61 11.63
CA ALA A 612 -10.04 -5.05 11.59
C ALA A 612 -9.52 -5.64 12.91
N ALA A 613 -10.23 -5.42 14.02
CA ALA A 613 -9.82 -5.89 15.33
C ALA A 613 -10.00 -7.42 15.46
N PRO A 614 -8.99 -8.16 15.95
CA PRO A 614 -9.16 -9.59 16.21
C PRO A 614 -10.19 -9.85 17.31
N ASP A 615 -10.30 -8.94 18.27
CA ASP A 615 -11.31 -8.94 19.33
C ASP A 615 -11.95 -7.55 19.44
N ALA A 616 -13.10 -7.40 18.76
CA ALA A 616 -13.86 -6.15 18.79
C ALA A 616 -14.39 -5.82 20.19
N GLN A 617 -14.65 -6.81 21.06
CA GLN A 617 -15.11 -6.55 22.43
C GLN A 617 -13.99 -5.97 23.28
N ARG A 618 -12.78 -6.54 23.17
CA ARG A 618 -11.59 -5.98 23.82
C ARG A 618 -11.33 -4.56 23.38
N LEU A 619 -11.47 -4.25 22.08
CA LEU A 619 -11.30 -2.89 21.58
C LEU A 619 -12.38 -1.92 22.11
N ARG A 620 -13.62 -2.38 22.34
CA ARG A 620 -14.69 -1.56 22.96
C ARG A 620 -14.41 -1.28 24.43
N ALA A 621 -13.79 -2.23 25.13
CA ALA A 621 -13.45 -2.11 26.54
C ALA A 621 -12.22 -1.20 26.79
N VAL A 622 -11.52 -0.74 25.76
CA VAL A 622 -10.37 0.16 25.91
C VAL A 622 -10.83 1.50 26.47
N GLU A 623 -10.46 1.76 27.73
CA GLU A 623 -10.66 3.06 28.35
C GLU A 623 -9.71 4.12 27.75
N PRO A 624 -10.15 5.38 27.60
CA PRO A 624 -9.27 6.45 27.16
C PRO A 624 -8.17 6.69 28.23
N PRO A 625 -6.89 6.79 27.83
CA PRO A 625 -5.76 6.93 28.77
C PRO A 625 -5.80 8.24 29.57
N ALA A 626 -6.58 9.22 29.12
CA ALA A 626 -6.85 10.45 29.84
C ALA A 626 -8.32 10.86 29.64
N ARG A 627 -8.91 11.48 30.66
CA ARG A 627 -10.30 11.95 30.65
C ARG A 627 -10.35 13.42 30.24
N ALA A 628 -11.30 13.77 29.37
CA ALA A 628 -11.55 15.16 29.04
C ALA A 628 -12.13 15.88 30.26
N LEU A 629 -11.48 16.96 30.73
CA LEU A 629 -11.95 17.75 31.89
C LEU A 629 -12.97 18.81 31.48
N ALA A 630 -12.86 19.37 30.28
CA ALA A 630 -13.83 20.32 29.78
C ALA A 630 -15.11 19.57 29.36
N THR A 631 -16.15 19.71 30.17
CA THR A 631 -17.54 19.55 29.70
C THR A 631 -17.80 20.71 28.76
N GLU A 632 -17.83 20.45 27.44
CA GLU A 632 -18.11 21.40 26.33
C GLU A 632 -18.53 22.80 26.83
N THR A 633 -17.55 23.62 27.21
CA THR A 633 -17.82 25.00 27.60
C THR A 633 -18.20 25.75 26.35
N GLU A 634 -19.31 26.47 26.43
CA GLU A 634 -19.91 27.30 25.37
C GLU A 634 -18.85 27.85 24.39
N PRO A 635 -19.09 27.74 23.07
CA PRO A 635 -18.15 28.31 22.10
C PRO A 635 -17.90 29.78 22.45
N GLU A 636 -16.62 30.18 22.50
CA GLU A 636 -16.13 31.55 22.72
C GLU A 636 -16.57 32.55 21.62
N LEU A 637 -17.74 32.36 20.99
CA LEU A 637 -18.46 33.39 20.27
C LEU A 637 -19.00 34.51 21.19
N GLY A 638 -18.73 34.43 22.50
CA GLY A 638 -19.10 35.43 23.52
C GLY A 638 -18.53 36.84 23.34
N MET A 639 -17.56 37.06 22.43
CA MET A 639 -17.04 38.41 22.15
C MET A 639 -17.70 39.11 20.94
N LEU A 640 -18.18 38.36 19.94
CA LEU A 640 -18.87 38.93 18.78
C LEU A 640 -20.41 38.90 18.92
N GLY A 641 -20.96 37.98 19.72
CA GLY A 641 -22.39 37.91 20.01
C GLY A 641 -22.94 39.10 20.80
N LEU A 642 -22.10 39.82 21.55
CA LEU A 642 -22.51 41.02 22.29
C LEU A 642 -22.83 42.23 21.39
N TRP A 643 -22.36 42.27 20.14
CA TRP A 643 -22.51 43.45 19.27
C TRP A 643 -23.76 43.42 18.38
N VAL A 644 -24.43 42.27 18.22
CA VAL A 644 -25.55 42.11 17.26
C VAL A 644 -26.93 42.00 17.95
N GLY A 645 -27.02 42.00 19.28
CA GLY A 645 -28.30 42.04 19.99
C GLY A 645 -29.24 40.85 19.72
N LEU A 646 -28.74 39.79 19.09
CA LEU A 646 -29.46 38.52 18.97
C LEU A 646 -29.40 37.84 20.34
N PRO A 647 -30.53 37.38 20.90
CA PRO A 647 -30.53 36.64 22.16
C PRO A 647 -29.56 35.46 22.05
N PRO A 648 -28.79 35.11 23.09
CA PRO A 648 -27.90 33.97 23.05
C PRO A 648 -28.73 32.75 22.69
N TRP A 649 -28.52 32.23 21.47
CA TRP A 649 -29.12 30.98 21.04
C TRP A 649 -28.55 29.91 21.97
N ARG A 650 -29.27 29.61 23.06
CA ARG A 650 -29.14 28.36 23.80
C ARG A 650 -29.54 27.25 22.83
N ALA A 651 -28.60 26.83 21.99
CA ALA A 651 -28.63 25.50 21.43
C ALA A 651 -28.72 24.60 22.65
N LYS A 652 -29.90 24.01 22.89
CA LYS A 652 -30.08 23.00 23.93
C LYS A 652 -28.99 21.96 23.68
N GLU A 653 -27.99 21.93 24.55
CA GLU A 653 -27.00 20.87 24.68
C GLU A 653 -27.76 19.58 25.02
N ALA A 654 -28.37 19.00 24.00
CA ALA A 654 -29.01 17.72 24.10
C ALA A 654 -27.91 16.67 24.24
N ALA A 655 -27.67 16.20 25.46
CA ALA A 655 -27.25 14.83 25.78
C ALA A 655 -26.17 14.18 24.86
N HIS A 656 -25.11 14.90 24.47
CA HIS A 656 -24.04 14.37 23.61
C HIS A 656 -23.18 13.28 24.28
N SER A 657 -23.41 12.98 25.57
CA SER A 657 -22.75 11.87 26.27
C SER A 657 -23.32 10.49 25.93
N GLN A 658 -24.55 10.38 25.42
CA GLN A 658 -25.13 9.10 24.99
C GLN A 658 -24.83 8.75 23.52
N ASP A 659 -24.54 9.75 22.68
CA ASP A 659 -24.31 9.53 21.23
C ASP A 659 -22.95 8.89 20.93
N ASP A 660 -21.99 8.95 21.84
CA ASP A 660 -20.68 8.28 21.70
C ASP A 660 -20.83 6.75 21.62
N GLU A 661 -21.82 6.17 22.32
CA GLU A 661 -22.11 4.73 22.28
C GLU A 661 -22.85 4.35 20.98
N ALA A 662 -23.66 5.25 20.43
CA ALA A 662 -24.36 5.05 19.16
C ALA A 662 -23.43 4.96 17.94
N LEU A 663 -22.16 5.37 18.08
CA LEU A 663 -21.14 5.22 17.03
C LEU A 663 -20.48 3.85 17.04
N LEU A 664 -20.48 3.16 18.18
CA LEU A 664 -19.94 1.83 18.25
C LEU A 664 -20.82 0.98 17.36
N PRO A 665 -20.26 0.35 16.31
CA PRO A 665 -21.07 -0.50 15.44
C PRO A 665 -21.74 -1.53 16.34
N ALA A 666 -23.02 -1.82 16.12
CA ALA A 666 -23.62 -3.03 16.67
C ALA A 666 -22.68 -4.21 16.34
N PRO A 667 -22.57 -5.25 17.18
CA PRO A 667 -21.78 -6.43 16.85
C PRO A 667 -22.36 -7.06 15.58
N ALA A 668 -21.89 -6.57 14.43
CA ALA A 668 -22.38 -6.93 13.13
C ALA A 668 -21.81 -8.31 12.82
N ARG A 669 -22.67 -9.20 12.31
CA ARG A 669 -22.24 -10.53 11.88
C ARG A 669 -21.36 -10.47 10.62
N THR A 670 -21.37 -9.34 9.90
CA THR A 670 -20.65 -9.16 8.64
C THR A 670 -19.73 -7.94 8.73
N MET A 671 -18.43 -8.14 8.45
CA MET A 671 -17.51 -7.02 8.28
C MET A 671 -17.89 -6.29 7.00
N ARG A 672 -18.07 -4.98 7.08
CA ARG A 672 -18.46 -4.17 5.92
C ARG A 672 -17.26 -3.74 5.09
N TYR A 673 -16.10 -3.61 5.73
CA TYR A 673 -14.88 -3.13 5.09
C TYR A 673 -13.67 -4.07 5.30
N PRO A 674 -13.76 -5.34 4.87
CA PRO A 674 -12.73 -6.36 5.12
C PRO A 674 -11.36 -6.08 4.44
N ALA A 675 -11.32 -5.19 3.46
CA ALA A 675 -10.10 -4.78 2.75
C ALA A 675 -9.35 -3.61 3.43
N ILE A 676 -9.97 -2.95 4.41
CA ILE A 676 -9.40 -1.80 5.09
C ILE A 676 -8.70 -2.25 6.35
N VAL A 677 -7.37 -2.07 6.40
CA VAL A 677 -6.62 -2.21 7.64
C VAL A 677 -6.23 -0.81 8.14
N PRO A 678 -6.65 -0.39 9.33
CA PRO A 678 -6.24 0.88 9.91
C PRO A 678 -4.72 0.96 10.04
N THR A 679 -4.15 2.08 9.61
CA THR A 679 -2.73 2.43 9.71
C THR A 679 -2.55 3.76 10.42
N ASN A 680 -1.30 4.09 10.74
CA ASN A 680 -0.96 5.42 11.27
C ASN A 680 -1.50 6.56 10.38
N GLU A 681 -1.47 6.43 9.05
CA GLU A 681 -1.98 7.47 8.13
C GLU A 681 -3.50 7.63 8.25
N THR A 682 -4.27 6.54 8.32
CA THR A 682 -5.73 6.64 8.52
C THR A 682 -6.06 7.26 9.88
N CYS A 683 -5.34 6.86 10.93
CA CYS A 683 -5.53 7.40 12.28
C CYS A 683 -5.17 8.89 12.34
N PHE A 684 -4.08 9.30 11.69
CA PHE A 684 -3.73 10.71 11.53
C PHE A 684 -4.84 11.51 10.85
N ASN A 685 -5.34 11.03 9.71
CA ASN A 685 -6.42 11.71 8.97
C ASN A 685 -7.72 11.77 9.79
N TYR A 686 -8.00 10.74 10.60
CA TYR A 686 -9.13 10.71 11.52
C TYR A 686 -8.98 11.71 12.67
N ILE A 687 -7.84 11.72 13.36
CA ILE A 687 -7.53 12.69 14.44
C ILE A 687 -7.58 14.12 13.89
N ALA A 688 -7.06 14.35 12.68
CA ALA A 688 -7.17 15.64 12.04
C ALA A 688 -8.61 16.02 11.68
N LEU A 689 -9.46 15.05 11.32
CA LEU A 689 -10.91 15.27 11.15
C LEU A 689 -11.55 15.66 12.49
N LEU A 690 -11.23 14.96 13.59
CA LEU A 690 -11.71 15.32 14.94
C LEU A 690 -11.33 16.76 15.30
N GLY A 691 -10.12 17.20 14.95
CA GLY A 691 -9.65 18.56 15.20
C GLY A 691 -10.43 19.65 14.46
N VAL A 692 -10.86 19.38 13.22
CA VAL A 692 -11.74 20.27 12.44
C VAL A 692 -13.16 20.28 13.00
N LEU A 693 -13.61 19.18 13.60
CA LEU A 693 -14.93 19.06 14.20
C LEU A 693 -15.00 19.58 15.65
N GLY A 694 -13.88 19.97 16.26
CA GLY A 694 -13.81 20.33 17.67
C GLY A 694 -14.00 19.14 18.62
N ARG A 695 -13.89 17.90 18.12
CA ARG A 695 -14.10 16.65 18.88
C ARG A 695 -12.80 16.13 19.51
N GLY A 696 -12.03 17.03 20.13
CA GLY A 696 -10.73 16.67 20.72
C GLY A 696 -10.84 15.56 21.80
N ARG A 697 -12.00 15.44 22.46
CA ARG A 697 -12.25 14.41 23.49
C ARG A 697 -12.10 12.97 22.98
N GLU A 698 -12.34 12.74 21.69
CA GLU A 698 -12.24 11.42 21.08
C GLU A 698 -10.77 11.01 20.83
N VAL A 699 -9.82 11.97 20.84
CA VAL A 699 -8.41 11.72 20.51
C VAL A 699 -7.75 10.73 21.46
N ALA A 700 -7.93 10.88 22.78
CA ALA A 700 -7.37 9.93 23.75
C ALA A 700 -7.89 8.51 23.51
N ARG A 701 -9.20 8.36 23.24
CA ARG A 701 -9.81 7.05 22.92
C ARG A 701 -9.21 6.43 21.66
N VAL A 702 -9.02 7.22 20.60
CA VAL A 702 -8.37 6.75 19.36
C VAL A 702 -6.94 6.29 19.61
N LEU A 703 -6.17 7.02 20.42
CA LEU A 703 -4.81 6.61 20.79
C LEU A 703 -4.82 5.29 21.58
N GLY A 704 -5.78 5.11 22.49
CA GLY A 704 -6.00 3.83 23.17
C GLY A 704 -6.27 2.68 22.19
N TRP A 705 -7.16 2.90 21.22
CA TRP A 705 -7.44 1.91 20.16
C TRP A 705 -6.20 1.60 19.31
N MET A 706 -5.40 2.62 18.97
CA MET A 706 -4.16 2.41 18.22
C MET A 706 -3.18 1.53 19.00
N ARG A 707 -3.01 1.74 20.32
CA ARG A 707 -2.16 0.90 21.17
C ARG A 707 -2.63 -0.55 21.20
N GLU A 708 -3.93 -0.75 21.38
CA GLU A 708 -4.54 -2.10 21.44
C GLU A 708 -4.40 -2.86 20.10
N LEU A 709 -4.48 -2.15 18.96
CA LEU A 709 -4.28 -2.74 17.64
C LEU A 709 -2.79 -2.85 17.23
N GLY A 710 -1.86 -2.37 18.06
CA GLY A 710 -0.43 -2.34 17.74
C GLY A 710 -0.05 -1.35 16.63
N ILE A 711 -0.88 -0.33 16.38
CA ILE A 711 -0.62 0.70 15.37
C ILE A 711 0.27 1.76 15.99
N MET A 712 1.57 1.73 15.65
CA MET A 712 2.53 2.70 16.14
C MET A 712 2.28 4.10 15.53
N PRO A 713 2.02 5.14 16.34
CA PRO A 713 1.78 6.48 15.84
C PRO A 713 3.09 7.13 15.39
N GLY A 714 3.05 7.85 14.28
CA GLY A 714 4.16 8.68 13.81
C GLY A 714 4.26 9.99 14.59
N ARG A 715 5.40 10.69 14.49
CA ARG A 715 5.63 12.01 15.13
C ARG A 715 4.53 13.02 14.77
N GLN A 716 4.06 13.00 13.53
CA GLN A 716 2.98 13.87 13.05
C GLN A 716 1.64 13.60 13.77
N THR A 717 1.29 12.32 13.91
CA THR A 717 0.08 11.86 14.62
C THR A 717 0.12 12.23 16.10
N LEU A 718 1.28 12.04 16.74
CA LEU A 718 1.49 12.46 18.12
C LEU A 718 1.41 13.99 18.27
N GLY A 719 2.03 14.73 17.34
CA GLY A 719 2.01 16.20 17.30
C GLY A 719 0.59 16.76 17.29
N ILE A 720 -0.22 16.35 16.32
CA ILE A 720 -1.61 16.82 16.24
C ILE A 720 -2.47 16.31 17.41
N ALA A 721 -2.26 15.08 17.88
CA ALA A 721 -3.03 14.52 18.98
C ALA A 721 -2.78 15.26 20.31
N VAL A 722 -1.52 15.57 20.63
CA VAL A 722 -1.14 16.32 21.82
C VAL A 722 -1.66 17.76 21.76
N VAL A 723 -1.56 18.42 20.60
CA VAL A 723 -2.11 19.76 20.40
C VAL A 723 -3.63 19.78 20.61
N LEU A 724 -4.37 18.81 20.04
CA LEU A 724 -5.81 18.71 20.22
C LEU A 724 -6.21 18.39 21.66
N TRP A 725 -5.46 17.52 22.33
CA TRP A 725 -5.76 17.17 23.72
C TRP A 725 -5.54 18.35 24.66
N ARG A 726 -4.53 19.19 24.38
CA ARG A 726 -4.29 20.43 25.11
C ARG A 726 -5.52 21.32 25.16
N GLU A 727 -6.19 21.51 24.02
CA GLU A 727 -7.40 22.34 23.92
C GLU A 727 -8.55 21.82 24.81
N VAL A 728 -8.72 20.50 24.88
CA VAL A 728 -9.77 19.83 25.67
C VAL A 728 -9.52 19.92 27.17
N THR A 729 -8.28 20.09 27.59
CA THR A 729 -7.91 20.19 29.02
C THR A 729 -8.02 21.60 29.59
N GLY A 730 -8.43 22.61 28.79
CA GLY A 730 -8.90 23.91 29.29
C GLY A 730 -7.83 24.85 29.86
N ARG A 731 -6.54 24.61 29.63
CA ARG A 731 -5.45 25.52 30.06
C ARG A 731 -4.97 26.41 28.89
N ALA A 732 -5.81 27.34 28.45
CA ALA A 732 -5.45 28.36 27.46
C ALA A 732 -4.26 29.23 27.91
N VAL A 733 -4.09 29.45 29.22
CA VAL A 733 -3.05 30.30 29.84
C VAL A 733 -1.61 29.87 29.51
N LEU A 734 -1.37 28.63 29.08
CA LEU A 734 -0.02 28.16 28.76
C LEU A 734 0.40 28.42 27.30
N VAL A 735 -0.54 28.74 26.39
CA VAL A 735 -0.21 28.98 24.96
C VAL A 735 0.56 30.29 24.82
N GLU A 736 0.12 31.34 25.53
CA GLU A 736 0.82 32.63 25.60
C GLU A 736 2.24 32.48 26.17
N ARG A 737 2.41 31.57 27.14
CA ARG A 737 3.71 31.25 27.73
C ARG A 737 4.66 30.50 26.79
N TRP A 738 4.14 29.85 25.75
CA TRP A 738 4.92 29.05 24.79
C TRP A 738 5.21 29.79 23.49
N THR A 739 4.32 30.67 23.03
CA THR A 739 4.54 31.48 21.83
C THR A 739 5.44 32.68 22.08
N GLY A 740 5.93 32.86 23.31
CA GLY A 740 6.93 33.88 23.65
C GLY A 740 6.37 35.31 23.60
N GLN A 741 5.06 35.48 23.79
CA GLN A 741 4.39 36.77 23.65
C GLN A 741 4.13 37.50 24.99
N GLU A 742 4.76 37.08 26.09
CA GLU A 742 4.91 37.93 27.28
C GLU A 742 6.23 38.69 27.23
N GLY A 743 6.12 40.00 27.01
CA GLY A 743 7.22 40.94 27.19
C GLY A 743 7.71 40.97 28.64
N ALA A 744 9.03 41.20 28.77
CA ALA A 744 9.78 41.51 29.99
C ALA A 744 10.13 40.34 30.93
N GLY A 745 11.37 39.83 30.77
CA GLY A 745 12.28 39.76 31.92
C GLY A 745 12.89 38.42 32.32
N VAL A 746 12.43 37.29 31.78
CA VAL A 746 13.06 35.99 32.09
C VAL A 746 13.56 35.34 30.80
N ARG A 747 14.82 35.61 30.45
CA ARG A 747 15.58 34.76 29.54
C ARG A 747 15.70 33.39 30.19
N LEU A 748 14.86 32.44 29.77
CA LEU A 748 15.30 31.05 29.81
C LEU A 748 16.40 30.96 28.76
N ASP A 749 17.64 30.85 29.21
CA ASP A 749 18.78 30.47 28.37
C ASP A 749 18.59 29.01 27.94
N THR A 750 17.63 28.76 27.05
CA THR A 750 17.65 27.63 26.12
C THR A 750 18.26 28.14 24.82
N ALA A 751 19.48 28.66 24.92
CA ALA A 751 20.34 28.74 23.76
C ALA A 751 20.73 27.29 23.44
N GLU A 752 19.99 26.66 22.53
CA GLU A 752 20.60 25.59 21.76
C GLU A 752 21.84 26.21 21.09
N PRO A 753 23.04 25.67 21.30
CA PRO A 753 24.22 26.19 20.62
C PRO A 753 23.96 26.11 19.12
N ASP A 754 24.15 27.23 18.41
CA ASP A 754 24.08 27.29 16.96
C ASP A 754 24.84 26.10 16.37
N GLU A 755 24.11 25.25 15.64
CA GLU A 755 24.64 24.07 14.95
C GLU A 755 25.68 24.50 13.91
N VAL A 756 26.92 24.70 14.36
CA VAL A 756 28.07 24.65 13.47
C VAL A 756 28.18 23.20 13.02
N LYS A 757 27.84 22.95 11.75
CA LYS A 757 28.06 21.67 11.04
C LYS A 757 29.55 21.31 11.06
N GLN A 758 30.04 20.78 12.17
CA GLN A 758 31.29 20.02 12.21
C GLN A 758 30.96 18.57 11.86
N GLU A 759 30.85 18.31 10.57
CA GLU A 759 30.85 16.95 10.02
C GLU A 759 32.26 16.37 10.25
N GLY A 760 32.47 15.58 11.31
CA GLY A 760 33.78 14.96 11.49
C GLY A 760 34.02 14.03 12.68
N GLU A 761 33.45 14.24 13.86
CA GLU A 761 33.89 13.49 15.04
C GLU A 761 32.75 12.95 15.91
N GLY A 762 32.62 11.61 15.93
CA GLY A 762 32.25 10.85 17.13
C GLY A 762 30.77 10.49 17.32
N GLY A 763 30.40 9.26 16.97
CA GLY A 763 29.11 8.64 17.36
C GLY A 763 28.83 8.65 18.87
N ARG A 764 29.85 8.84 19.73
CA ARG A 764 29.67 9.01 21.19
C ARG A 764 28.91 10.28 21.59
N ASP A 765 28.93 11.33 20.78
CA ASP A 765 28.23 12.59 21.10
C ASP A 765 26.72 12.49 20.88
N LYS A 766 26.27 11.60 19.97
CA LYS A 766 24.84 11.39 19.69
C LYS A 766 24.09 10.77 20.84
N ASP A 767 24.67 9.78 21.51
CA ASP A 767 24.03 9.14 22.67
C ASP A 767 23.97 10.07 23.88
N ALA A 768 24.98 10.93 24.06
CA ALA A 768 24.95 11.98 25.07
C ALA A 768 23.82 12.99 24.82
N LYS A 769 23.68 13.48 23.57
CA LYS A 769 22.58 14.37 23.16
C LYS A 769 21.21 13.70 23.28
N ARG A 770 21.10 12.41 22.94
CA ARG A 770 19.86 11.62 23.12
C ARG A 770 19.48 11.53 24.60
N ARG A 771 20.45 11.29 25.48
CA ARG A 771 20.22 11.24 26.92
C ARG A 771 19.82 12.60 27.47
N GLU A 772 20.51 13.67 27.09
CA GLU A 772 20.18 15.04 27.50
C GLU A 772 18.78 15.45 27.04
N ARG A 773 18.41 15.15 25.79
CA ARG A 773 17.07 15.38 25.26
C ARG A 773 16.02 14.56 26.00
N GLY A 774 16.32 13.29 26.30
CA GLY A 774 15.47 12.42 27.10
C GLY A 774 15.21 12.99 28.50
N GLU A 775 16.27 13.40 29.20
CA GLU A 775 16.19 14.02 30.53
C GLU A 775 15.46 15.38 30.49
N ALA A 776 15.67 16.19 29.46
CA ALA A 776 14.98 17.46 29.29
C ALA A 776 13.48 17.26 29.06
N LEU A 777 13.10 16.26 28.26
CA LEU A 777 11.71 15.95 27.95
C LEU A 777 11.01 15.27 29.13
N GLU A 778 11.73 14.46 29.91
CA GLU A 778 11.26 13.91 31.18
C GLU A 778 11.06 14.99 32.24
N LYS A 779 12.02 15.93 32.39
CA LYS A 779 11.87 17.10 33.28
C LYS A 779 10.72 18.00 32.84
N TRP A 780 10.55 18.20 31.53
CA TRP A 780 9.44 18.95 30.95
C TRP A 780 8.12 18.26 31.27
N ALA A 781 8.03 16.95 31.04
CA ALA A 781 6.86 16.16 31.40
C ALA A 781 6.59 16.29 32.90
N ALA A 782 7.55 16.04 33.78
CA ALA A 782 7.36 16.14 35.23
C ALA A 782 6.85 17.52 35.71
N ARG A 783 7.29 18.62 35.06
CA ARG A 783 6.87 20.00 35.40
C ARG A 783 5.50 20.38 34.88
N GLU A 784 5.21 20.08 33.62
CA GLU A 784 3.99 20.50 32.93
C GLU A 784 2.83 19.50 33.10
N CYS A 785 3.11 18.26 33.51
CA CYS A 785 2.15 17.15 33.54
C CYS A 785 1.31 17.05 34.84
N THR A 786 0.83 18.15 35.42
CA THR A 786 -0.26 18.05 36.40
C THR A 786 -1.62 17.98 35.69
N GLY A 787 -2.38 16.92 35.95
CA GLY A 787 -3.74 16.71 35.41
C GLY A 787 -3.83 15.75 34.21
N GLU A 788 -4.94 15.82 33.47
CA GLU A 788 -5.25 14.87 32.38
C GLU A 788 -4.40 15.06 31.12
N TYR A 789 -3.91 16.27 30.86
CA TYR A 789 -2.92 16.50 29.79
C TYR A 789 -1.62 15.74 30.10
N GLY A 790 -1.17 15.88 31.34
CA GLY A 790 0.03 15.22 31.82
C GLY A 790 -0.07 13.70 31.80
N ARG A 791 -1.22 13.18 32.23
CA ARG A 791 -1.51 11.75 32.17
C ARG A 791 -1.42 11.21 30.74
N LEU A 792 -1.96 11.91 29.75
CA LEU A 792 -1.86 11.47 28.35
C LEU A 792 -0.39 11.47 27.87
N VAL A 793 0.35 12.54 28.13
CA VAL A 793 1.76 12.66 27.69
C VAL A 793 2.62 11.58 28.34
N ALA A 794 2.46 11.32 29.64
CA ALA A 794 3.16 10.25 30.34
C ALA A 794 2.80 8.86 29.78
N TRP A 795 1.51 8.62 29.49
CA TRP A 795 1.06 7.38 28.87
C TRP A 795 1.61 7.19 27.44
N LEU A 796 1.74 8.29 26.67
CA LEU A 796 2.39 8.24 25.35
C LEU A 796 3.89 7.99 25.48
N ALA A 797 4.57 8.60 26.46
CA ALA A 797 5.98 8.37 26.71
C ALA A 797 6.27 6.90 27.03
N ASP A 798 5.43 6.28 27.88
CA ASP A 798 5.48 4.85 28.19
C ASP A 798 5.29 3.98 26.93
N TRP A 799 4.32 4.33 26.08
CA TRP A 799 3.99 3.52 24.91
C TRP A 799 5.00 3.66 23.76
N VAL A 800 5.37 4.88 23.37
CA VAL A 800 6.18 5.13 22.16
C VAL A 800 7.64 5.46 22.44
N GLY A 801 8.00 5.65 23.71
CA GLY A 801 9.30 6.18 24.13
C GLY A 801 9.36 7.71 24.07
N VAL A 802 10.06 8.29 25.05
CA VAL A 802 10.23 9.74 25.23
C VAL A 802 10.79 10.42 23.96
N TRP A 803 11.69 9.76 23.23
CA TRP A 803 12.35 10.28 22.03
C TRP A 803 11.45 10.37 20.79
N ARG A 804 10.31 9.68 20.79
CA ARG A 804 9.32 9.78 19.70
C ARG A 804 8.30 10.87 19.96
N LEU A 805 8.24 11.42 21.17
CA LEU A 805 7.34 12.52 21.48
C LEU A 805 7.75 13.79 20.72
N PRO A 806 6.78 14.55 20.20
CA PRO A 806 7.04 15.83 19.55
C PRO A 806 7.57 16.84 20.58
N GLY A 807 8.69 17.50 20.28
CA GLY A 807 9.22 18.58 21.10
C GLY A 807 8.37 19.87 21.03
N PRO A 808 8.65 20.88 21.86
CA PRO A 808 7.87 22.12 21.91
C PRO A 808 7.76 22.86 20.56
N ARG A 809 8.84 22.91 19.78
CA ARG A 809 8.83 23.51 18.42
C ARG A 809 7.89 22.78 17.48
N ALA A 810 7.95 21.44 17.46
CA ALA A 810 7.05 20.62 16.65
C ALA A 810 5.58 20.83 17.07
N LEU A 811 5.29 20.92 18.37
CA LEU A 811 3.95 21.22 18.88
C LEU A 811 3.47 22.60 18.45
N ALA A 812 4.34 23.62 18.42
CA ALA A 812 4.01 24.95 17.89
C ALA A 812 3.71 24.94 16.39
N VAL A 813 4.48 24.18 15.59
CA VAL A 813 4.19 23.95 14.17
C VAL A 813 2.83 23.27 14.00
N TRP A 814 2.55 22.22 14.77
CA TRP A 814 1.26 21.51 14.71
C TRP A 814 0.08 22.38 15.16
N SER A 815 0.27 23.27 16.13
CA SER A 815 -0.74 24.27 16.51
C SER A 815 -1.08 25.21 15.35
N ARG A 816 -0.07 25.75 14.65
CA ARG A 816 -0.28 26.57 13.44
C ARG A 816 -0.94 25.77 12.32
N ASN A 817 -0.54 24.51 12.12
CA ASN A 817 -1.13 23.64 11.11
C ASN A 817 -2.59 23.29 11.43
N LEU A 818 -2.93 23.10 12.70
CA LEU A 818 -4.31 22.88 13.13
C LEU A 818 -5.18 24.13 12.93
N ALA A 819 -4.65 25.32 13.24
CA ALA A 819 -5.33 26.59 12.93
C ALA A 819 -5.62 26.71 11.42
N ARG A 820 -4.61 26.45 10.58
CA ARG A 820 -4.77 26.41 9.12
C ARG A 820 -5.80 25.37 8.68
N LEU A 821 -5.82 24.18 9.29
CA LEU A 821 -6.82 23.13 8.99
C LEU A 821 -8.24 23.61 9.27
N ARG A 822 -8.45 24.38 10.35
CA ARG A 822 -9.76 24.96 10.72
C ARG A 822 -10.19 26.12 9.84
N GLU A 823 -9.25 27.01 9.51
CA GLU A 823 -9.44 28.10 8.55
C GLU A 823 -9.63 27.61 7.11
N GLY A 824 -9.42 26.31 6.88
CA GLY A 824 -9.59 25.72 5.57
C GLY A 824 -8.38 25.90 4.65
N GLY A 825 -7.23 26.31 5.17
CA GLY A 825 -5.95 26.20 4.48
C GLY A 825 -5.67 24.74 4.12
N ARG A 826 -5.15 24.50 2.89
CA ARG A 826 -4.56 23.19 2.59
C ARG A 826 -3.31 23.06 3.45
N VAL A 827 -3.21 22.02 4.27
CA VAL A 827 -1.89 21.58 4.76
C VAL A 827 -1.14 21.16 3.50
N GLY A 828 -0.27 22.04 3.02
CA GLY A 828 0.56 21.74 1.85
C GLY A 828 1.36 20.48 2.15
N ARG A 829 1.52 19.61 1.16
CA ARG A 829 2.49 18.51 1.26
C ARG A 829 3.88 19.07 1.58
N ASP A 830 4.16 20.25 1.03
CA ASP A 830 5.36 21.04 1.30
C ASP A 830 5.49 21.41 2.80
N VAL A 831 4.39 21.62 3.54
CA VAL A 831 4.44 21.93 4.98
C VAL A 831 4.73 20.69 5.83
N THR A 832 4.28 19.51 5.39
CA THR A 832 4.67 18.24 6.02
C THR A 832 6.10 17.88 5.66
N GLU A 833 6.56 18.17 4.44
CA GLU A 833 7.94 17.98 4.02
C GLU A 833 8.87 18.96 4.74
N ASP A 834 8.50 20.23 4.96
CA ASP A 834 9.30 21.18 5.77
C ASP A 834 9.41 20.70 7.23
N ALA A 835 8.30 20.19 7.79
CA ALA A 835 8.30 19.61 9.13
C ALA A 835 9.03 18.25 9.20
N GLU A 836 9.19 17.54 8.09
CA GLU A 836 9.99 16.31 7.99
C GLU A 836 11.47 16.66 7.76
N VAL A 837 11.81 17.58 6.86
CA VAL A 837 13.19 18.02 6.57
C VAL A 837 13.84 18.66 7.79
N GLU A 838 13.10 19.45 8.58
CA GLU A 838 13.60 19.98 9.86
C GLU A 838 13.73 18.91 10.96
N VAL A 839 13.01 17.77 10.85
CA VAL A 839 12.99 16.70 11.86
C VAL A 839 13.88 15.51 11.50
N ASP A 840 14.12 15.28 10.21
CA ASP A 840 14.89 14.18 9.62
C ASP A 840 16.30 14.61 9.21
N GLY A 841 16.59 15.92 9.18
CA GLY A 841 17.97 16.42 9.21
C GLY A 841 18.77 15.87 10.41
N GLU A 842 18.09 15.38 11.46
CA GLU A 842 18.67 14.68 12.60
C GLU A 842 18.64 13.13 12.47
N SER A 843 17.80 12.55 11.60
CA SER A 843 17.49 11.09 11.58
C SER A 843 18.07 10.34 10.37
N GLU A 844 18.45 11.00 9.26
CA GLU A 844 18.93 10.32 8.05
C GLU A 844 20.29 9.58 8.21
N GLU A 845 21.05 9.84 9.28
CA GLU A 845 22.24 9.02 9.61
C GLU A 845 21.91 7.71 10.37
N GLU A 846 20.67 7.48 10.82
CA GLU A 846 20.26 6.29 11.59
C GLU A 846 19.96 5.05 10.71
N GLY A 847 20.00 5.15 9.39
CA GLY A 847 19.74 4.02 8.47
C GLY A 847 20.95 3.13 8.14
N LYS A 848 22.13 3.43 8.70
CA LYS A 848 23.42 2.82 8.33
C LYS A 848 24.04 1.91 9.39
N GLU A 849 23.35 1.61 10.50
CA GLU A 849 23.91 0.73 11.52
C GLU A 849 24.06 -0.72 11.02
N ASP A 850 25.32 -1.13 10.98
CA ASP A 850 25.82 -2.48 10.75
C ASP A 850 25.18 -3.46 11.74
N GLY A 851 24.68 -4.59 11.22
CA GLY A 851 24.30 -5.74 12.01
C GLY A 851 25.52 -6.44 12.60
N LEU A 852 26.12 -5.84 13.62
CA LEU A 852 27.01 -6.49 14.57
C LEU A 852 26.28 -6.63 15.91
N GLU A 853 25.24 -7.46 15.92
CA GLU A 853 24.84 -8.13 17.16
C GLU A 853 25.84 -9.28 17.37
N GLY A 854 26.79 -9.06 18.28
CA GLY A 854 27.60 -10.12 18.84
C GLY A 854 26.72 -10.98 19.75
N GLU A 855 26.35 -12.16 19.28
CA GLU A 855 25.85 -13.22 20.15
C GLU A 855 27.03 -13.73 21.00
N GLU A 856 27.03 -13.40 22.30
CA GLU A 856 27.78 -14.15 23.30
C GLU A 856 27.10 -15.52 23.48
N GLU A 857 27.67 -16.55 22.85
CA GLU A 857 27.38 -17.95 23.18
C GLU A 857 28.11 -18.35 24.48
N PRO A 858 27.47 -19.10 25.40
CA PRO A 858 28.13 -19.62 26.59
C PRO A 858 28.95 -20.88 26.26
N ASP A 859 30.20 -20.90 26.72
CA ASP A 859 31.10 -22.06 26.67
C ASP A 859 30.47 -23.31 27.30
N ALA A 860 30.12 -24.29 26.46
CA ALA A 860 29.87 -25.66 26.86
C ALA A 860 30.92 -26.58 26.20
N ALA A 861 31.93 -26.94 26.98
CA ALA A 861 32.92 -27.92 26.61
C ALA A 861 32.27 -29.31 26.47
N LEU A 862 32.27 -29.86 25.25
CA LEU A 862 32.26 -31.31 25.04
C LEU A 862 33.20 -31.70 23.90
N ASP A 863 34.18 -32.48 24.33
CA ASP A 863 35.17 -33.23 23.57
C ASP A 863 34.50 -34.25 22.63
N GLY A 864 35.06 -34.43 21.42
CA GLY A 864 34.49 -35.34 20.43
C GLY A 864 34.94 -35.06 19.01
N GLY A 865 36.22 -35.29 18.73
CA GLY A 865 36.74 -35.23 17.37
C GLY A 865 36.12 -36.29 16.44
N VAL A 866 36.03 -35.96 15.15
CA VAL A 866 36.35 -36.81 13.99
C VAL A 866 36.00 -36.05 12.69
N GLY A 867 36.98 -35.97 11.77
CA GLY A 867 36.74 -35.97 10.33
C GLY A 867 36.53 -34.64 9.59
N LYS A 868 37.63 -33.96 9.24
CA LYS A 868 37.66 -33.01 8.09
C LYS A 868 37.41 -33.76 6.77
N PRO A 869 36.78 -33.11 5.79
CA PRO A 869 37.53 -32.88 4.55
C PRO A 869 37.42 -31.45 3.99
N ASN A 870 38.57 -30.98 3.53
CA ASN A 870 38.87 -29.98 2.48
C ASN A 870 37.64 -29.57 1.63
N GLY A 871 37.32 -28.29 1.41
CA GLY A 871 38.21 -27.15 1.15
C GLY A 871 37.88 -26.60 -0.24
N TRP A 872 36.84 -25.78 -0.36
CA TRP A 872 36.53 -24.98 -1.57
C TRP A 872 36.15 -23.57 -1.13
N ALA A 873 37.13 -22.67 -1.23
CA ALA A 873 36.93 -21.23 -1.06
C ALA A 873 36.65 -20.63 -2.44
N VAL A 874 35.43 -20.17 -2.67
CA VAL A 874 35.10 -19.26 -3.77
C VAL A 874 35.05 -17.86 -3.18
N LYS A 875 36.02 -17.04 -3.57
CA LYS A 875 36.02 -15.59 -3.36
C LYS A 875 34.88 -14.98 -4.17
N LEU A 876 34.03 -14.23 -3.46
CA LEU A 876 32.96 -13.38 -3.97
C LEU A 876 33.49 -12.23 -4.82
#